data_AF-A0A9D9GCU2-F1
#
_entry.id   AF-A0A9D9GCU2-F1
#
_cell.length_a   1.000
_cell.length_b   1.000
_cell.length_c   1.000
_cell.angle_alpha   90.00
_cell.angle_beta   90.00
_cell.angle_gamma   90.00
#
_symmetry.space_group_name_H-M   'P 1'
#
loop_
_entity.id
_entity.type
_entity.pdbx_description
1 polymer ?
#
loop_
_entity_poly.entity_id
_entity_poly.type
_entity_poly.pdbx_seq_one_letter_code
_entity_poly.pdbx_strand_id
1 'polypeptide(L)'
;LFTDYILANAEQTPFQFTMTVESANGKEIKTTQFNTDIPVERNKLTTIIGNVLTTATEINITIDDNFDGEYKREMVFVSSARELQEALNAYKEGQTILFEANIEGNVVINQKIDVNYLIEGNGYNYDGTIEINGDARQADPDSVTLRNINFKTAKEGINVIDSNENKKYGKNYNYAHNITIEDCTFELGEGSVAVKMRQSKNVVIKNCKMNAGHSFAQFYGVNGVTVSGVKVENTKNGIAFGTSTNCVVKESTFVVEGYGFRGEPSGELLVDSAKITADKPVIVRKLTTGNYDLTINNTELVSNMGYQVIFTNGDDEGALVDPKGSFNFETDAEYLVFPGDVKIAYDAFSLQAAIDAAAKGETIYVAGKCNCEGIFLINKDINIKGYAAGATITGKVGIIAGSDNTTFENIKFVVNKDTEKGAPNGQTNKNGIVVVYASAVGFENCSFEGMTEAVYAIYNKDNNAEERITVEGCTFNGNRAIRTRANVVVDGCTFVGNTKPIVDVLGFGAADVNGYVQFTNNKSEANVPGVMLKVGNHEFRHVVFNVGQNEVAAINTIWRDKEYTDANLANFTREFTNDVNIILYEGGDEAQVAATANQLQTLLDNEDEVDVVVTEKIDYVGKAFEINRDATIDFDNKELNAGSTASSKNYALEISNGDVNIYNANFTRAGIVADNSSNVIFWSGKINHKPERTSRYIFVAYNKSTVTIKDGTFTNDRAKNSFFWADNATIIVEGGNFGGEASNNKVVTSNGGQVIIKGGTFNFDPTAWLAEGYTATKSGSTWTVSAL
;
A
#
# COMPACT_ATOMS: atom_id res chain seq x y z
N LEU A 1 26.89 -23.25 -39.69
CA LEU A 1 26.19 -24.26 -40.51
C LEU A 1 24.72 -23.93 -40.43
N PHE A 2 24.01 -23.84 -41.56
CA PHE A 2 22.57 -23.72 -41.59
C PHE A 2 22.03 -24.97 -42.26
N THR A 3 20.94 -25.53 -41.74
CA THR A 3 20.27 -26.72 -42.26
C THR A 3 18.79 -26.44 -42.27
N ASP A 4 18.11 -26.79 -43.36
CA ASP A 4 16.67 -26.62 -43.52
C ASP A 4 16.10 -27.81 -44.30
N TYR A 5 14.78 -28.01 -44.24
CA TYR A 5 14.08 -29.12 -44.87
C TYR A 5 13.07 -28.61 -45.88
N ILE A 6 13.19 -29.07 -47.12
CA ILE A 6 12.33 -28.67 -48.24
C ILE A 6 11.61 -29.88 -48.83
N LEU A 7 10.39 -29.64 -49.32
CA LEU A 7 9.63 -30.65 -50.06
C LEU A 7 10.17 -30.72 -51.50
N ALA A 8 10.82 -31.83 -51.83
CA ALA A 8 11.35 -32.13 -53.17
C ALA A 8 10.65 -33.34 -53.78
N ASN A 9 10.66 -33.42 -55.12
CA ASN A 9 10.13 -34.57 -55.84
C ASN A 9 11.11 -35.76 -55.82
N ALA A 10 10.64 -36.94 -56.21
CA ALA A 10 11.48 -38.14 -56.37
C ALA A 10 12.48 -38.02 -57.55
N GLU A 11 12.25 -37.07 -58.46
CA GLU A 11 13.21 -36.66 -59.50
C GLU A 11 13.84 -35.32 -59.10
N GLN A 12 15.08 -35.07 -59.54
CA GLN A 12 15.79 -33.83 -59.24
C GLN A 12 15.02 -32.61 -59.76
N THR A 13 14.67 -31.73 -58.83
CA THR A 13 13.97 -30.47 -59.09
C THR A 13 14.90 -29.27 -58.89
N PRO A 14 14.85 -28.24 -59.75
CA PRO A 14 15.55 -26.99 -59.51
C PRO A 14 14.85 -26.21 -58.41
N PHE A 15 15.62 -25.72 -57.43
CA PHE A 15 15.14 -24.90 -56.32
C PHE A 15 15.94 -23.61 -56.23
N GLN A 16 15.24 -22.48 -56.12
CA GLN A 16 15.81 -21.15 -55.92
C GLN A 16 15.28 -20.59 -54.61
N PHE A 17 16.13 -19.91 -53.84
CA PHE A 17 15.76 -19.37 -52.54
C PHE A 17 16.40 -18.02 -52.26
N THR A 18 15.85 -17.30 -51.29
CA THR A 18 16.43 -16.07 -50.76
C THR A 18 16.86 -16.31 -49.33
N MET A 19 18.12 -16.05 -49.01
CA MET A 19 18.64 -16.11 -47.65
C MET A 19 18.69 -14.70 -47.07
N THR A 20 17.95 -14.48 -45.99
CA THR A 20 18.02 -13.27 -45.16
C THR A 20 18.71 -13.63 -43.84
N VAL A 21 19.70 -12.84 -43.45
CA VAL A 21 20.39 -12.97 -42.16
C VAL A 21 20.04 -11.76 -41.31
N GLU A 22 19.57 -12.01 -40.09
CA GLU A 22 19.20 -10.99 -39.11
C GLU A 22 20.13 -11.04 -37.89
N SER A 23 20.26 -9.91 -37.19
CA SER A 23 20.89 -9.86 -35.86
C SER A 23 19.93 -10.35 -34.78
N ALA A 24 20.45 -10.64 -33.58
CA ALA A 24 19.69 -11.19 -32.45
C ALA A 24 18.48 -10.34 -31.96
N ASN A 25 18.31 -9.14 -32.51
CA ASN A 25 17.18 -8.23 -32.29
C ASN A 25 16.24 -8.08 -33.51
N GLY A 26 16.26 -9.02 -34.47
CA GLY A 26 15.35 -9.06 -35.62
C GLY A 26 15.60 -7.97 -36.67
N LYS A 27 16.81 -7.44 -36.75
CA LYS A 27 17.19 -6.47 -37.79
C LYS A 27 17.96 -7.17 -38.91
N GLU A 28 17.50 -7.00 -40.15
CA GLU A 28 18.24 -7.48 -41.33
C GLU A 28 19.69 -6.95 -41.34
N ILE A 29 20.63 -7.88 -41.42
CA ILE A 29 22.06 -7.64 -41.69
C ILE A 29 22.30 -7.68 -43.19
N LYS A 30 21.75 -8.70 -43.87
CA LYS A 30 21.96 -8.95 -45.30
C LYS A 30 20.93 -9.92 -45.87
N THR A 31 20.36 -9.55 -47.02
CA THR A 31 19.68 -10.49 -47.92
C THR A 31 20.48 -10.80 -49.19
N THR A 32 20.47 -12.07 -49.60
CA THR A 32 21.09 -12.62 -50.81
C THR A 32 20.11 -13.56 -51.51
N GLN A 33 19.80 -13.30 -52.77
CA GLN A 33 18.92 -14.13 -53.60
C GLN A 33 19.76 -15.10 -54.45
N PHE A 34 19.46 -16.40 -54.37
CA PHE A 34 20.10 -17.45 -55.15
C PHE A 34 19.26 -17.73 -56.40
N ASN A 35 19.63 -17.06 -57.51
CA ASN A 35 19.05 -17.27 -58.84
C ASN A 35 19.66 -18.47 -59.60
N THR A 36 20.64 -19.16 -59.00
CA THR A 36 21.17 -20.42 -59.53
C THR A 36 20.23 -21.53 -59.14
N ASP A 37 19.79 -22.34 -60.12
CA ASP A 37 19.00 -23.54 -59.86
C ASP A 37 19.82 -24.53 -59.02
N ILE A 38 19.43 -24.71 -57.76
CA ILE A 38 20.01 -25.72 -56.87
C ILE A 38 19.27 -27.04 -57.12
N PRO A 39 19.94 -28.11 -57.57
CA PRO A 39 19.29 -29.40 -57.77
C PRO A 39 18.99 -30.04 -56.41
N VAL A 40 17.71 -30.31 -56.14
CA VAL A 40 17.23 -30.93 -54.90
C VAL A 40 16.35 -32.13 -55.20
N GLU A 41 16.51 -33.20 -54.42
CA GLU A 41 15.90 -34.52 -54.64
C GLU A 41 15.36 -35.07 -53.32
N ARG A 42 14.21 -35.73 -53.35
CA ARG A 42 13.64 -36.37 -52.16
C ARG A 42 14.61 -37.40 -51.58
N ASN A 43 14.79 -37.37 -50.26
CA ASN A 43 15.69 -38.26 -49.52
C ASN A 43 17.18 -38.12 -49.89
N LYS A 44 17.64 -36.92 -50.31
CA LYS A 44 19.08 -36.65 -50.49
C LYS A 44 19.51 -35.38 -49.79
N LEU A 45 20.70 -35.39 -49.20
CA LEU A 45 21.29 -34.19 -48.61
C LEU A 45 21.97 -33.36 -49.70
N THR A 46 21.37 -32.21 -50.03
CA THR A 46 22.01 -31.22 -50.92
C THR A 46 22.82 -30.24 -50.08
N THR A 47 24.14 -30.31 -50.18
CA THR A 47 25.07 -29.45 -49.44
C THR A 47 25.60 -28.34 -50.34
N ILE A 48 25.48 -27.08 -49.89
CA ILE A 48 25.98 -25.89 -50.59
C ILE A 48 27.13 -25.28 -49.78
N ILE A 49 28.33 -25.23 -50.34
CA ILE A 49 29.55 -24.72 -49.69
C ILE A 49 30.17 -23.61 -50.53
N GLY A 50 30.43 -22.45 -49.94
CA GLY A 50 31.14 -21.36 -50.61
C GLY A 50 30.81 -19.99 -50.03
N ASN A 51 30.86 -18.97 -50.88
CA ASN A 51 30.63 -17.55 -50.55
C ASN A 51 29.12 -17.21 -50.44
N VAL A 52 28.36 -18.06 -49.72
CA VAL A 52 26.90 -18.05 -49.56
C VAL A 52 26.40 -16.72 -48.95
N LEU A 53 27.19 -16.08 -48.10
CA LEU A 53 26.82 -14.85 -47.40
C LEU A 53 27.24 -13.55 -48.11
N THR A 54 28.05 -13.61 -49.17
CA THR A 54 28.72 -12.40 -49.71
C THR A 54 28.34 -12.06 -51.14
N THR A 55 28.36 -13.04 -52.06
CA THR A 55 28.25 -12.78 -53.51
C THR A 55 27.45 -13.83 -54.29
N ALA A 56 27.27 -15.05 -53.77
CA ALA A 56 26.65 -16.19 -54.45
C ALA A 56 27.30 -16.62 -55.80
N THR A 57 28.42 -16.01 -56.21
CA THR A 57 29.11 -16.32 -57.48
C THR A 57 30.07 -17.52 -57.40
N GLU A 58 30.42 -17.97 -56.19
CA GLU A 58 31.32 -19.09 -55.95
C GLU A 58 30.70 -20.03 -54.90
N ILE A 59 29.92 -21.00 -55.38
CA ILE A 59 29.34 -22.08 -54.60
C ILE A 59 29.64 -23.44 -55.23
N ASN A 60 29.99 -24.42 -54.41
CA ASN A 60 30.02 -25.83 -54.75
C ASN A 60 28.74 -26.48 -54.22
N ILE A 61 28.09 -27.30 -55.05
CA ILE A 61 26.90 -28.05 -54.69
C ILE A 61 27.25 -29.54 -54.76
N THR A 62 27.02 -30.27 -53.68
CA THR A 62 27.20 -31.72 -53.61
C THR A 62 25.92 -32.37 -53.12
N ILE A 63 25.41 -33.34 -53.86
CA ILE A 63 24.28 -34.19 -53.46
C ILE A 63 24.88 -35.45 -52.84
N ASP A 64 24.48 -35.79 -51.62
CA ASP A 64 24.90 -37.01 -50.93
C ASP A 64 23.79 -38.07 -51.01
N ASP A 65 24.08 -39.15 -51.73
CA ASP A 65 23.22 -40.32 -51.90
C ASP A 65 23.18 -41.21 -50.64
N ASN A 66 23.99 -40.97 -49.59
CA ASN A 66 23.93 -41.75 -48.34
C ASN A 66 22.63 -41.56 -47.54
N PHE A 67 21.76 -40.64 -47.96
CA PHE A 67 20.39 -40.48 -47.45
C PHE A 67 19.35 -41.26 -48.27
N ASP A 68 19.75 -41.91 -49.38
CA ASP A 68 18.89 -42.72 -50.23
C ASP A 68 18.31 -43.91 -49.46
N GLY A 69 17.07 -43.75 -49.04
CA GLY A 69 16.31 -44.72 -48.30
C GLY A 69 14.87 -44.23 -48.15
N GLU A 70 13.91 -45.05 -48.59
CA GLU A 70 12.51 -44.81 -48.27
C GLU A 70 12.26 -45.04 -46.77
N TYR A 71 12.32 -43.96 -45.98
CA TYR A 71 11.61 -43.89 -44.70
C TYR A 71 10.10 -43.87 -44.95
N LYS A 72 9.56 -45.00 -45.42
CA LYS A 72 8.12 -45.27 -45.56
C LYS A 72 7.48 -45.38 -44.16
N ARG A 73 7.25 -44.23 -43.52
CA ARG A 73 6.14 -44.11 -42.58
C ARG A 73 4.86 -44.20 -43.41
N GLU A 74 4.10 -45.28 -43.21
CA GLU A 74 2.79 -45.45 -43.85
C GLU A 74 1.86 -44.36 -43.27
N MET A 75 1.57 -43.31 -44.03
CA MET A 75 0.69 -42.23 -43.60
C MET A 75 -0.76 -42.58 -43.95
N VAL A 76 -1.64 -42.53 -42.95
CA VAL A 76 -3.09 -42.68 -43.13
C VAL A 76 -3.74 -41.36 -42.77
N PHE A 77 -4.28 -40.69 -43.78
CA PHE A 77 -4.98 -39.41 -43.66
C PHE A 77 -6.41 -39.65 -43.18
N VAL A 78 -6.88 -38.83 -42.25
CA VAL A 78 -8.24 -38.92 -41.69
C VAL A 78 -8.87 -37.53 -41.56
N SER A 79 -10.15 -37.44 -41.96
CA SER A 79 -10.92 -36.18 -41.99
C SER A 79 -12.09 -36.16 -41.00
N SER A 80 -12.37 -37.28 -40.33
CA SER A 80 -13.49 -37.43 -39.40
C SER A 80 -13.20 -38.41 -38.26
N ALA A 81 -13.95 -38.33 -37.15
CA ALA A 81 -13.77 -39.23 -36.02
C ALA A 81 -14.07 -40.70 -36.38
N ARG A 82 -14.93 -40.95 -37.37
CA ARG A 82 -15.15 -42.30 -37.91
C ARG A 82 -13.90 -42.84 -38.59
N GLU A 83 -13.30 -42.07 -39.49
CA GLU A 83 -12.07 -42.46 -40.19
C GLU A 83 -10.90 -42.62 -39.23
N LEU A 84 -10.78 -41.74 -38.24
CA LEU A 84 -9.81 -41.90 -37.14
C LEU A 84 -10.03 -43.20 -36.37
N GLN A 85 -11.27 -43.53 -36.00
CA GLN A 85 -11.57 -44.78 -35.30
C GLN A 85 -11.30 -46.02 -36.17
N GLU A 86 -11.60 -45.97 -37.46
CA GLU A 86 -11.30 -47.04 -38.43
C GLU A 86 -9.78 -47.22 -38.59
N ALA A 87 -9.02 -46.12 -38.72
CA ALA A 87 -7.57 -46.12 -38.81
C ALA A 87 -6.91 -46.66 -37.53
N LEU A 88 -7.40 -46.28 -36.34
CA LEU A 88 -6.95 -46.82 -35.04
C LEU A 88 -7.21 -48.34 -34.93
N ASN A 89 -8.39 -48.79 -35.38
CA ASN A 89 -8.74 -50.22 -35.37
C ASN A 89 -7.83 -51.02 -36.32
N ALA A 90 -7.51 -50.49 -37.49
CA ALA A 90 -6.68 -51.12 -38.53
C ALA A 90 -5.17 -50.83 -38.41
N TYR A 91 -4.74 -50.07 -37.41
CA TYR A 91 -3.38 -49.54 -37.27
C TYR A 91 -2.30 -50.64 -37.28
N LYS A 92 -1.18 -50.37 -37.97
CA LYS A 92 0.02 -51.21 -38.06
C LYS A 92 1.22 -50.51 -37.43
N GLU A 93 2.18 -51.30 -36.93
CA GLU A 93 3.41 -50.76 -36.37
C GLU A 93 4.22 -49.94 -37.40
N GLY A 94 4.74 -48.78 -36.98
CA GLY A 94 5.47 -47.84 -37.85
C GLY A 94 4.60 -46.94 -38.75
N GLN A 95 3.28 -47.06 -38.67
CA GLN A 95 2.32 -46.15 -39.34
C GLN A 95 2.34 -44.75 -38.70
N THR A 96 1.69 -43.78 -39.34
CA THR A 96 1.33 -42.49 -38.72
C THR A 96 -0.07 -42.13 -39.17
N ILE A 97 -0.98 -41.84 -38.24
CA ILE A 97 -2.29 -41.26 -38.57
C ILE A 97 -2.11 -39.74 -38.63
N LEU A 98 -2.49 -39.13 -39.76
CA LEU A 98 -2.40 -37.68 -40.00
C LEU A 98 -3.80 -37.08 -40.10
N PHE A 99 -4.07 -36.00 -39.37
CA PHE A 99 -5.30 -35.24 -39.63
C PHE A 99 -5.13 -34.39 -40.90
N GLU A 100 -6.12 -34.42 -41.77
CA GLU A 100 -6.22 -33.55 -42.96
C GLU A 100 -7.35 -32.51 -42.87
N ALA A 101 -8.14 -32.57 -41.79
CA ALA A 101 -9.20 -31.63 -41.48
C ALA A 101 -9.41 -31.55 -39.95
N ASN A 102 -10.20 -30.56 -39.51
CA ASN A 102 -10.71 -30.54 -38.14
C ASN A 102 -11.63 -31.73 -37.90
N ILE A 103 -11.49 -32.40 -36.76
CA ILE A 103 -12.26 -33.60 -36.40
C ILE A 103 -13.18 -33.29 -35.22
N GLU A 104 -14.47 -33.59 -35.37
CA GLU A 104 -15.44 -33.65 -34.26
C GLU A 104 -15.85 -35.10 -33.98
N GLY A 105 -15.90 -35.46 -32.70
CA GLY A 105 -16.40 -36.74 -32.21
C GLY A 105 -15.47 -37.42 -31.20
N ASN A 106 -15.96 -38.53 -30.62
CA ASN A 106 -15.19 -39.32 -29.66
C ASN A 106 -14.60 -40.56 -30.33
N VAL A 107 -13.36 -40.91 -29.97
CA VAL A 107 -12.69 -42.14 -30.42
C VAL A 107 -12.04 -42.88 -29.26
N VAL A 108 -11.81 -44.17 -29.43
CA VAL A 108 -11.13 -45.03 -28.45
C VAL A 108 -9.88 -45.65 -29.07
N ILE A 109 -8.74 -45.40 -28.44
CA ILE A 109 -7.47 -46.07 -28.71
C ILE A 109 -7.41 -47.30 -27.81
N ASN A 110 -7.61 -48.48 -28.40
CA ASN A 110 -7.40 -49.75 -27.69
C ASN A 110 -5.94 -50.17 -27.90
N GLN A 111 -5.12 -50.01 -26.86
CA GLN A 111 -3.72 -50.40 -26.89
C GLN A 111 -3.59 -51.90 -27.20
N LYS A 112 -2.74 -52.23 -28.18
CA LYS A 112 -2.44 -53.60 -28.61
C LYS A 112 -0.98 -53.89 -28.30
N ILE A 113 -0.66 -55.13 -27.93
CA ILE A 113 0.73 -55.55 -27.67
C ILE A 113 1.63 -55.25 -28.87
N ASP A 114 2.81 -54.71 -28.60
CA ASP A 114 3.83 -54.33 -29.59
C ASP A 114 3.35 -53.33 -30.67
N VAL A 115 2.36 -52.46 -30.37
CA VAL A 115 1.86 -51.42 -31.29
C VAL A 115 2.04 -50.00 -30.73
N ASN A 116 2.89 -49.22 -31.37
CA ASN A 116 3.18 -47.83 -31.07
C ASN A 116 2.32 -46.90 -31.93
N TYR A 117 1.22 -46.43 -31.36
CA TYR A 117 0.31 -45.49 -32.02
C TYR A 117 0.94 -44.10 -32.10
N LEU A 118 1.02 -43.53 -33.30
CA LEU A 118 1.40 -42.14 -33.54
C LEU A 118 0.28 -41.42 -34.29
N ILE A 119 -0.37 -40.48 -33.62
CA ILE A 119 -1.40 -39.59 -34.16
C ILE A 119 -0.81 -38.19 -34.23
N GLU A 120 -0.75 -37.64 -35.43
CA GLU A 120 -0.25 -36.31 -35.75
C GLU A 120 -1.42 -35.43 -36.16
N GLY A 121 -1.72 -34.42 -35.33
CA GLY A 121 -2.83 -33.51 -35.55
C GLY A 121 -2.56 -32.47 -36.64
N ASN A 122 -1.31 -32.26 -37.06
CA ASN A 122 -0.93 -31.32 -38.12
C ASN A 122 -1.51 -29.89 -37.90
N GLY A 123 -1.70 -29.49 -36.64
CA GLY A 123 -2.32 -28.21 -36.27
C GLY A 123 -3.84 -28.12 -36.46
N TYR A 124 -4.52 -29.21 -36.85
CA TYR A 124 -5.98 -29.24 -36.95
C TYR A 124 -6.67 -29.34 -35.59
N ASN A 125 -7.89 -28.82 -35.53
CA ASN A 125 -8.70 -28.84 -34.31
C ASN A 125 -9.32 -30.23 -34.05
N TYR A 126 -9.38 -30.62 -32.78
CA TYR A 126 -10.11 -31.80 -32.32
C TYR A 126 -11.17 -31.41 -31.28
N ASP A 127 -12.44 -31.68 -31.59
CA ASP A 127 -13.59 -31.44 -30.70
C ASP A 127 -14.23 -32.76 -30.25
N GLY A 128 -13.74 -33.29 -29.13
CA GLY A 128 -14.28 -34.48 -28.48
C GLY A 128 -13.28 -35.13 -27.53
N THR A 129 -13.57 -36.37 -27.16
CA THR A 129 -12.71 -37.20 -26.28
C THR A 129 -11.93 -38.25 -27.08
N ILE A 130 -10.62 -38.31 -26.86
CA ILE A 130 -9.78 -39.47 -27.17
C ILE A 130 -9.65 -40.31 -25.89
N GLU A 131 -10.35 -41.44 -25.84
CA GLU A 131 -10.24 -42.38 -24.72
C GLU A 131 -9.11 -43.37 -24.97
N ILE A 132 -8.19 -43.55 -24.02
CA ILE A 132 -7.09 -44.52 -24.11
C ILE A 132 -7.37 -45.70 -23.18
N ASN A 133 -7.40 -46.90 -23.76
CA ASN A 133 -7.68 -48.15 -23.08
C ASN A 133 -6.46 -49.09 -23.14
N GLY A 134 -5.86 -49.38 -21.99
CA GLY A 134 -4.72 -50.30 -21.82
C GLY A 134 -5.10 -51.79 -21.79
N ASP A 135 -6.39 -52.13 -21.88
CA ASP A 135 -6.95 -53.48 -21.69
C ASP A 135 -6.52 -54.17 -20.38
N ALA A 136 -6.26 -53.37 -19.34
CA ALA A 136 -5.71 -53.81 -18.07
C ALA A 136 -4.35 -54.53 -18.16
N ARG A 137 -3.56 -54.25 -19.21
CA ARG A 137 -2.17 -54.72 -19.34
C ARG A 137 -1.23 -53.74 -18.64
N GLN A 138 -0.21 -54.25 -17.95
CA GLN A 138 0.67 -53.42 -17.13
C GLN A 138 2.09 -53.38 -17.69
N ALA A 139 2.46 -52.24 -18.29
CA ALA A 139 3.83 -51.94 -18.74
C ALA A 139 4.36 -52.91 -19.82
N ASP A 140 3.51 -53.22 -20.81
CA ASP A 140 3.97 -53.75 -22.10
C ASP A 140 4.72 -52.62 -22.86
N PRO A 141 5.51 -52.94 -23.91
CA PRO A 141 6.30 -51.92 -24.63
C PRO A 141 5.48 -51.04 -25.56
N ASP A 142 4.19 -51.36 -25.80
CA ASP A 142 3.31 -50.56 -26.66
C ASP A 142 3.02 -49.17 -26.08
N SER A 143 2.72 -48.21 -26.97
CA SER A 143 2.67 -46.79 -26.62
C SER A 143 1.63 -46.02 -27.44
N VAL A 144 1.30 -44.82 -26.95
CA VAL A 144 0.39 -43.89 -27.64
C VAL A 144 1.00 -42.49 -27.63
N THR A 145 1.29 -41.95 -28.82
CA THR A 145 1.77 -40.59 -29.01
C THR A 145 0.71 -39.74 -29.71
N LEU A 146 0.31 -38.64 -29.06
CA LEU A 146 -0.56 -37.60 -29.58
C LEU A 146 0.29 -36.34 -29.78
N ARG A 147 0.60 -35.98 -31.03
CA ARG A 147 1.41 -34.78 -31.35
C ARG A 147 0.62 -33.71 -32.09
N ASN A 148 0.83 -32.43 -31.72
CA ASN A 148 0.43 -31.26 -32.52
C ASN A 148 -1.05 -31.27 -32.93
N ILE A 149 -1.90 -31.65 -31.96
CA ILE A 149 -3.36 -31.58 -32.03
C ILE A 149 -3.82 -30.32 -31.30
N ASN A 150 -4.74 -29.56 -31.90
CA ASN A 150 -5.38 -28.43 -31.26
C ASN A 150 -6.71 -28.87 -30.63
N PHE A 151 -6.70 -29.32 -29.39
CA PHE A 151 -7.92 -29.72 -28.69
C PHE A 151 -8.77 -28.48 -28.39
N LYS A 152 -9.85 -28.31 -29.16
CA LYS A 152 -10.68 -27.10 -29.13
C LYS A 152 -12.14 -27.48 -29.09
N THR A 153 -12.80 -27.17 -27.99
CA THR A 153 -14.18 -27.59 -27.74
C THR A 153 -14.92 -26.58 -26.88
N ALA A 154 -16.15 -26.24 -27.29
CA ALA A 154 -17.07 -25.46 -26.48
C ALA A 154 -17.87 -26.34 -25.49
N LYS A 155 -17.66 -27.67 -25.50
CA LYS A 155 -18.39 -28.62 -24.67
C LYS A 155 -17.93 -28.50 -23.21
N GLU A 156 -18.89 -28.42 -22.30
CA GLU A 156 -18.66 -28.32 -20.86
C GLU A 156 -18.49 -29.69 -20.20
N GLY A 157 -17.68 -29.75 -19.14
CA GLY A 157 -17.53 -30.93 -18.28
C GLY A 157 -16.90 -32.17 -18.92
N ILE A 158 -16.21 -32.05 -20.06
CA ILE A 158 -15.59 -33.18 -20.77
C ILE A 158 -14.11 -33.35 -20.45
N ASN A 159 -13.60 -34.57 -20.58
CA ASN A 159 -12.16 -34.85 -20.58
C ASN A 159 -11.75 -35.07 -22.05
N VAL A 160 -10.87 -34.26 -22.63
CA VAL A 160 -10.52 -34.41 -24.06
C VAL A 160 -9.52 -35.53 -24.32
N ILE A 161 -8.68 -35.85 -23.33
CA ILE A 161 -7.89 -37.09 -23.29
C ILE A 161 -8.22 -37.80 -21.97
N ASP A 162 -8.79 -39.01 -22.03
CA ASP A 162 -9.27 -39.75 -20.84
C ASP A 162 -8.73 -41.19 -20.80
N SER A 163 -8.29 -41.67 -19.65
CA SER A 163 -8.21 -43.11 -19.35
C SER A 163 -9.23 -43.45 -18.25
N ASN A 164 -10.48 -43.63 -18.67
CA ASN A 164 -11.59 -43.81 -17.75
C ASN A 164 -11.50 -45.16 -16.99
N GLU A 165 -12.15 -45.25 -15.84
CA GLU A 165 -12.33 -46.52 -15.13
C GLU A 165 -13.17 -47.46 -16.00
N ASN A 166 -12.51 -48.48 -16.56
CA ASN A 166 -13.06 -49.26 -17.67
C ASN A 166 -14.18 -50.22 -17.21
N LYS A 167 -15.40 -49.70 -17.09
CA LYS A 167 -16.61 -50.50 -16.79
C LYS A 167 -17.01 -51.47 -17.91
N LYS A 168 -16.33 -51.47 -19.06
CA LYS A 168 -16.78 -52.15 -20.30
C LYS A 168 -16.45 -53.64 -20.35
N TYR A 169 -15.52 -54.13 -19.50
CA TYR A 169 -15.04 -55.53 -19.53
C TYR A 169 -15.03 -56.24 -18.16
N GLY A 170 -15.67 -55.68 -17.12
CA GLY A 170 -15.72 -56.28 -15.79
C GLY A 170 -14.37 -56.35 -15.05
N LYS A 171 -13.32 -55.71 -15.58
CA LYS A 171 -12.03 -55.50 -14.92
C LYS A 171 -12.06 -54.16 -14.19
N ASN A 172 -11.55 -54.09 -12.95
CA ASN A 172 -11.56 -52.86 -12.15
C ASN A 172 -10.46 -51.84 -12.52
N TYR A 173 -9.71 -52.07 -13.60
CA TYR A 173 -8.49 -51.32 -13.93
C TYR A 173 -8.37 -51.13 -15.44
N ASN A 174 -7.93 -49.94 -15.86
CA ASN A 174 -7.64 -49.63 -17.27
C ASN A 174 -6.16 -49.90 -17.63
N TYR A 175 -5.23 -49.43 -16.80
CA TYR A 175 -3.77 -49.54 -17.02
C TYR A 175 -3.30 -49.03 -18.39
N ALA A 176 -3.89 -47.96 -18.92
CA ALA A 176 -3.33 -47.26 -20.07
C ALA A 176 -1.88 -46.82 -19.78
N HIS A 177 -0.95 -47.00 -20.73
CA HIS A 177 0.48 -46.86 -20.45
C HIS A 177 1.33 -46.37 -21.62
N ASN A 178 2.51 -45.81 -21.31
CA ASN A 178 3.47 -45.24 -22.26
C ASN A 178 2.81 -44.18 -23.18
N ILE A 179 2.14 -43.21 -22.56
CA ILE A 179 1.38 -42.18 -23.26
C ILE A 179 2.25 -40.93 -23.38
N THR A 180 2.48 -40.45 -24.59
CA THR A 180 3.14 -39.17 -24.87
C THR A 180 2.14 -38.20 -25.48
N ILE A 181 2.06 -36.99 -24.92
CA ILE A 181 1.27 -35.87 -25.43
C ILE A 181 2.26 -34.73 -25.68
N GLU A 182 2.52 -34.41 -26.94
CA GLU A 182 3.59 -33.48 -27.34
C GLU A 182 3.11 -32.36 -28.26
N ASP A 183 3.58 -31.14 -28.03
CA ASP A 183 3.32 -29.97 -28.89
C ASP A 183 1.82 -29.65 -29.14
N CYS A 184 0.91 -30.13 -28.28
CA CYS A 184 -0.54 -29.94 -28.39
C CYS A 184 -1.03 -28.64 -27.74
N THR A 185 -2.16 -28.11 -28.22
CA THR A 185 -2.84 -26.96 -27.58
C THR A 185 -4.23 -27.33 -27.05
N PHE A 186 -4.71 -26.60 -26.04
CA PHE A 186 -5.98 -26.84 -25.36
C PHE A 186 -6.77 -25.53 -25.14
N GLU A 187 -7.96 -25.45 -25.75
CA GLU A 187 -8.96 -24.39 -25.57
C GLU A 187 -10.32 -25.03 -25.27
N LEU A 188 -10.67 -25.17 -23.99
CA LEU A 188 -11.78 -26.00 -23.52
C LEU A 188 -12.89 -25.20 -22.83
N GLY A 189 -14.13 -25.71 -22.94
CA GLY A 189 -15.30 -25.19 -22.23
C GLY A 189 -15.24 -25.31 -20.70
N GLU A 190 -16.23 -24.74 -20.02
CA GLU A 190 -16.29 -24.74 -18.55
C GLU A 190 -16.35 -26.17 -17.98
N GLY A 191 -15.71 -26.40 -16.83
CA GLY A 191 -15.67 -27.72 -16.18
C GLY A 191 -14.78 -28.77 -16.87
N SER A 192 -14.31 -28.52 -18.10
CA SER A 192 -13.55 -29.49 -18.90
C SER A 192 -12.08 -29.61 -18.49
N VAL A 193 -11.52 -30.81 -18.67
CA VAL A 193 -10.14 -31.19 -18.27
C VAL A 193 -9.34 -31.59 -19.52
N ALA A 194 -8.12 -31.09 -19.67
CA ALA A 194 -7.28 -31.43 -20.82
C ALA A 194 -6.82 -32.90 -20.79
N VAL A 195 -6.19 -33.34 -19.69
CA VAL A 195 -5.71 -34.73 -19.54
C VAL A 195 -6.23 -35.36 -18.25
N LYS A 196 -7.02 -36.43 -18.35
CA LYS A 196 -7.50 -37.18 -17.18
C LYS A 196 -7.08 -38.63 -17.25
N MET A 197 -6.22 -39.07 -16.34
CA MET A 197 -5.75 -40.47 -16.34
C MET A 197 -6.00 -41.13 -14.98
N ARG A 198 -6.51 -42.36 -15.00
CA ARG A 198 -6.74 -43.17 -13.79
C ARG A 198 -5.94 -44.46 -13.91
N GLN A 199 -5.26 -44.84 -12.82
CA GLN A 199 -4.53 -46.11 -12.69
C GLN A 199 -3.67 -46.43 -13.93
N SER A 200 -2.97 -45.42 -14.45
CA SER A 200 -2.19 -45.47 -15.69
C SER A 200 -0.69 -45.49 -15.37
N LYS A 201 0.18 -45.73 -16.37
CA LYS A 201 1.63 -45.74 -16.16
C LYS A 201 2.39 -44.95 -17.22
N ASN A 202 3.49 -44.30 -16.86
CA ASN A 202 4.41 -43.63 -17.77
C ASN A 202 3.69 -42.66 -18.74
N VAL A 203 3.18 -41.56 -18.18
CA VAL A 203 2.52 -40.47 -18.93
C VAL A 203 3.50 -39.31 -19.08
N VAL A 204 3.81 -38.92 -20.31
CA VAL A 204 4.70 -37.81 -20.66
C VAL A 204 3.86 -36.72 -21.35
N ILE A 205 3.94 -35.48 -20.86
CA ILE A 205 3.31 -34.31 -21.47
C ILE A 205 4.40 -33.26 -21.70
N LYS A 206 4.63 -32.85 -22.94
CA LYS A 206 5.69 -31.87 -23.25
C LYS A 206 5.28 -30.81 -24.25
N ASN A 207 5.84 -29.60 -24.10
CA ASN A 207 5.66 -28.46 -25.01
C ASN A 207 4.19 -28.05 -25.25
N CYS A 208 3.27 -28.46 -24.36
CA CYS A 208 1.85 -28.22 -24.55
C CYS A 208 1.40 -26.87 -23.99
N LYS A 209 0.39 -26.25 -24.60
CA LYS A 209 -0.21 -24.99 -24.13
C LYS A 209 -1.69 -25.14 -23.82
N MET A 210 -2.16 -24.59 -22.69
CA MET A 210 -3.58 -24.46 -22.39
C MET A 210 -3.94 -22.99 -22.11
N ASN A 211 -5.06 -22.53 -22.66
CA ASN A 211 -5.52 -21.14 -22.55
C ASN A 211 -7.01 -20.98 -22.17
N ALA A 212 -7.73 -22.08 -21.94
CA ALA A 212 -9.09 -22.08 -21.40
C ALA A 212 -9.46 -23.47 -20.87
N GLY A 213 -10.18 -23.53 -19.73
CA GLY A 213 -10.76 -24.75 -19.15
C GLY A 213 -10.63 -24.84 -17.62
N HIS A 214 -11.03 -25.97 -17.04
CA HIS A 214 -11.13 -26.13 -15.58
C HIS A 214 -9.89 -26.74 -14.91
N SER A 215 -9.17 -27.64 -15.59
CA SER A 215 -7.90 -28.20 -15.12
C SER A 215 -7.04 -28.64 -16.30
N PHE A 216 -5.72 -28.41 -16.22
CA PHE A 216 -4.80 -28.98 -17.19
C PHE A 216 -4.73 -30.50 -17.08
N ALA A 217 -4.54 -31.04 -15.86
CA ALA A 217 -4.57 -32.48 -15.69
C ALA A 217 -5.19 -32.95 -14.37
N GLN A 218 -5.75 -34.16 -14.38
CA GLN A 218 -6.26 -34.85 -13.21
C GLN A 218 -5.85 -36.32 -13.25
N PHE A 219 -4.92 -36.69 -12.36
CA PHE A 219 -4.34 -38.01 -12.21
C PHE A 219 -4.85 -38.68 -10.93
N TYR A 220 -5.16 -39.98 -11.02
CA TYR A 220 -5.63 -40.79 -9.90
C TYR A 220 -4.88 -42.11 -9.85
N GLY A 221 -3.90 -42.23 -8.96
CA GLY A 221 -3.09 -43.44 -8.80
C GLY A 221 -2.27 -43.79 -10.05
N VAL A 222 -1.74 -42.79 -10.75
CA VAL A 222 -0.84 -42.98 -11.90
C VAL A 222 0.58 -43.21 -11.39
N ASN A 223 1.36 -44.07 -12.05
CA ASN A 223 2.77 -44.28 -11.71
C ASN A 223 3.67 -43.84 -12.88
N GLY A 224 4.49 -42.82 -12.65
CA GLY A 224 5.29 -42.17 -13.68
C GLY A 224 4.46 -41.11 -14.43
N VAL A 225 4.62 -39.85 -14.04
CA VAL A 225 4.10 -38.68 -14.77
C VAL A 225 5.26 -37.72 -14.99
N THR A 226 5.50 -37.29 -16.23
CA THR A 226 6.50 -36.25 -16.54
C THR A 226 5.84 -35.13 -17.33
N VAL A 227 5.95 -33.89 -16.84
CA VAL A 227 5.44 -32.69 -17.51
C VAL A 227 6.61 -31.73 -17.75
N SER A 228 6.83 -31.30 -19.00
CA SER A 228 7.98 -30.43 -19.34
C SER A 228 7.70 -29.40 -20.42
N GLY A 229 8.15 -28.15 -20.27
CA GLY A 229 7.94 -27.11 -21.29
C GLY A 229 6.47 -26.71 -21.46
N VAL A 230 5.62 -26.96 -20.46
CA VAL A 230 4.18 -26.71 -20.54
C VAL A 230 3.84 -25.30 -20.09
N LYS A 231 2.89 -24.65 -20.79
CA LYS A 231 2.35 -23.34 -20.43
C LYS A 231 0.83 -23.37 -20.24
N VAL A 232 0.36 -23.05 -19.04
CA VAL A 232 -1.07 -22.98 -18.70
C VAL A 232 -1.43 -21.58 -18.23
N GLU A 233 -2.41 -20.96 -18.88
CA GLU A 233 -2.91 -19.62 -18.60
C GLU A 233 -4.44 -19.62 -18.67
N ASN A 234 -5.11 -18.70 -17.96
CA ASN A 234 -6.57 -18.50 -18.03
C ASN A 234 -7.40 -19.79 -17.74
N THR A 235 -6.95 -20.61 -16.80
CA THR A 235 -7.67 -21.81 -16.33
C THR A 235 -7.91 -21.77 -14.83
N LYS A 236 -8.95 -22.48 -14.37
CA LYS A 236 -9.26 -22.54 -12.93
C LYS A 236 -8.16 -23.24 -12.12
N ASN A 237 -7.59 -24.35 -12.62
CA ASN A 237 -6.56 -25.11 -11.89
C ASN A 237 -5.48 -25.66 -12.84
N GLY A 238 -4.32 -26.00 -12.28
CA GLY A 238 -3.24 -26.71 -12.96
C GLY A 238 -3.44 -28.22 -12.96
N ILE A 239 -2.70 -28.94 -12.12
CA ILE A 239 -2.64 -30.41 -12.10
C ILE A 239 -3.03 -30.97 -10.73
N ALA A 240 -4.04 -31.84 -10.71
CA ALA A 240 -4.24 -32.74 -9.57
C ALA A 240 -3.44 -34.04 -9.82
N PHE A 241 -2.44 -34.31 -8.98
CA PHE A 241 -1.70 -35.58 -8.99
C PHE A 241 -2.43 -36.67 -8.18
N GLY A 242 -3.22 -36.29 -7.18
CA GLY A 242 -3.87 -37.25 -6.30
C GLY A 242 -2.84 -38.17 -5.65
N THR A 243 -3.13 -39.48 -5.61
CA THR A 243 -2.24 -40.52 -5.07
C THR A 243 -1.22 -41.05 -6.09
N SER A 244 -0.83 -40.23 -7.07
CA SER A 244 0.12 -40.63 -8.13
C SER A 244 1.57 -40.52 -7.65
N THR A 245 2.44 -41.39 -8.15
CA THR A 245 3.85 -41.58 -7.72
C THR A 245 4.82 -41.46 -8.89
N ASN A 246 6.10 -41.20 -8.63
CA ASN A 246 7.10 -40.85 -9.65
C ASN A 246 6.63 -39.68 -10.54
N CYS A 247 6.07 -38.61 -9.94
CA CYS A 247 5.61 -37.44 -10.70
C CYS A 247 6.69 -36.37 -10.76
N VAL A 248 6.94 -35.83 -11.95
CA VAL A 248 7.92 -34.77 -12.22
C VAL A 248 7.27 -33.67 -13.05
N VAL A 249 7.40 -32.41 -12.60
CA VAL A 249 7.12 -31.22 -13.41
C VAL A 249 8.41 -30.42 -13.55
N LYS A 250 8.77 -30.05 -14.78
CA LYS A 250 9.97 -29.25 -15.05
C LYS A 250 9.76 -28.18 -16.11
N GLU A 251 10.55 -27.10 -16.06
CA GLU A 251 10.62 -26.10 -17.14
C GLU A 251 9.24 -25.58 -17.60
N SER A 252 8.28 -25.44 -16.69
CA SER A 252 6.86 -25.23 -17.01
C SER A 252 6.28 -24.04 -16.26
N THR A 253 5.31 -23.36 -16.87
CA THR A 253 4.63 -22.18 -16.30
C THR A 253 3.14 -22.42 -16.14
N PHE A 254 2.61 -22.21 -14.95
CA PHE A 254 1.19 -22.30 -14.62
C PHE A 254 0.72 -20.98 -14.01
N VAL A 255 -0.23 -20.32 -14.65
CA VAL A 255 -0.92 -19.12 -14.15
C VAL A 255 -2.42 -19.44 -14.10
N VAL A 256 -2.89 -19.79 -12.92
CA VAL A 256 -4.23 -20.36 -12.67
C VAL A 256 -4.88 -19.73 -11.46
N GLU A 257 -6.20 -19.88 -11.30
CA GLU A 257 -6.92 -19.23 -10.19
C GLU A 257 -6.80 -19.99 -8.86
N GLY A 258 -7.26 -21.24 -8.83
CA GLY A 258 -7.41 -22.08 -7.64
C GLY A 258 -6.10 -22.74 -7.20
N TYR A 259 -5.91 -24.02 -7.52
CA TYR A 259 -4.66 -24.73 -7.21
C TYR A 259 -3.73 -24.84 -8.43
N GLY A 260 -2.43 -24.64 -8.19
CA GLY A 260 -1.38 -24.99 -9.13
C GLY A 260 -1.24 -26.50 -9.22
N PHE A 261 -0.65 -27.12 -8.18
CA PHE A 261 -0.51 -28.58 -8.05
C PHE A 261 -1.19 -29.12 -6.80
N ARG A 262 -1.87 -30.27 -6.92
CA ARG A 262 -2.62 -30.90 -5.83
C ARG A 262 -2.30 -32.38 -5.61
N GLY A 263 -1.70 -32.72 -4.47
CA GLY A 263 -1.38 -34.09 -4.03
C GLY A 263 -2.39 -34.68 -3.03
N GLU A 264 -2.42 -36.01 -2.92
CA GLU A 264 -3.13 -36.80 -1.90
C GLU A 264 -2.21 -37.93 -1.38
N PRO A 265 -2.40 -38.45 -0.15
CA PRO A 265 -1.39 -39.28 0.51
C PRO A 265 -1.11 -40.60 -0.21
N SER A 266 0.11 -41.11 -0.06
CA SER A 266 0.75 -42.17 -0.86
C SER A 266 1.18 -41.73 -2.26
N GLY A 267 1.14 -40.42 -2.56
CA GLY A 267 1.69 -39.83 -3.77
C GLY A 267 3.06 -39.17 -3.57
N GLU A 268 3.66 -38.75 -4.68
CA GLU A 268 4.98 -38.12 -4.75
C GLU A 268 5.00 -37.07 -5.87
N LEU A 269 5.70 -35.95 -5.66
CA LEU A 269 5.94 -34.92 -6.68
C LEU A 269 7.32 -34.26 -6.55
N LEU A 270 8.07 -34.26 -7.66
CA LEU A 270 9.22 -33.39 -7.90
C LEU A 270 8.80 -32.21 -8.80
N VAL A 271 9.15 -30.99 -8.41
CA VAL A 271 9.02 -29.77 -9.23
C VAL A 271 10.39 -29.14 -9.39
N ASP A 272 10.84 -28.89 -10.62
CA ASP A 272 12.15 -28.27 -10.90
C ASP A 272 12.04 -27.16 -11.95
N SER A 273 12.66 -26.00 -11.71
CA SER A 273 12.81 -24.95 -12.73
C SER A 273 11.47 -24.50 -13.33
N ALA A 274 10.42 -24.42 -12.51
CA ALA A 274 9.06 -24.07 -12.91
C ALA A 274 8.61 -22.69 -12.36
N LYS A 275 7.49 -22.18 -12.86
CA LYS A 275 6.80 -21.01 -12.31
C LYS A 275 5.32 -21.34 -12.09
N ILE A 276 4.83 -21.18 -10.86
CA ILE A 276 3.43 -21.43 -10.50
C ILE A 276 2.87 -20.19 -9.82
N THR A 277 1.81 -19.63 -10.39
CA THR A 277 1.02 -18.52 -9.85
C THR A 277 -0.42 -19.01 -9.65
N ALA A 278 -0.87 -19.08 -8.39
CA ALA A 278 -2.21 -19.54 -8.02
C ALA A 278 -2.60 -19.07 -6.61
N ASP A 279 -3.87 -19.14 -6.22
CA ASP A 279 -4.26 -18.94 -4.81
C ASP A 279 -3.65 -20.04 -3.91
N LYS A 280 -3.52 -21.27 -4.42
CA LYS A 280 -2.90 -22.42 -3.75
C LYS A 280 -1.81 -23.04 -4.66
N PRO A 281 -0.57 -22.50 -4.74
CA PRO A 281 0.43 -22.95 -5.71
C PRO A 281 0.75 -24.45 -5.59
N VAL A 282 0.96 -24.95 -4.37
CA VAL A 282 0.99 -26.38 -4.06
C VAL A 282 0.09 -26.66 -2.86
N ILE A 283 -0.77 -27.67 -2.98
CA ILE A 283 -1.60 -28.18 -1.88
C ILE A 283 -1.49 -29.70 -1.80
N VAL A 284 -1.30 -30.25 -0.60
CA VAL A 284 -1.42 -31.68 -0.32
C VAL A 284 -2.57 -31.87 0.67
N ARG A 285 -3.63 -32.54 0.22
CA ARG A 285 -4.89 -32.65 0.97
C ARG A 285 -5.11 -34.05 1.55
N LYS A 286 -6.13 -34.20 2.39
CA LYS A 286 -6.55 -35.46 3.05
C LYS A 286 -5.46 -36.13 3.91
N LEU A 287 -4.48 -35.35 4.40
CA LEU A 287 -3.27 -35.80 5.09
C LEU A 287 -3.53 -36.26 6.54
N THR A 288 -4.38 -37.28 6.69
CA THR A 288 -4.80 -37.82 7.98
C THR A 288 -3.78 -38.80 8.56
N THR A 289 -3.49 -39.90 7.86
CA THR A 289 -2.62 -40.99 8.34
C THR A 289 -1.55 -41.46 7.35
N GLY A 290 -1.58 -41.00 6.10
CA GLY A 290 -0.56 -41.31 5.08
C GLY A 290 0.48 -40.19 4.93
N ASN A 291 1.55 -40.50 4.20
CA ASN A 291 2.62 -39.56 3.83
C ASN A 291 2.45 -39.05 2.39
N TYR A 292 3.09 -37.93 2.05
CA TYR A 292 3.29 -37.45 0.69
C TYR A 292 4.72 -36.94 0.56
N ASP A 293 5.44 -37.33 -0.49
CA ASP A 293 6.81 -36.87 -0.72
C ASP A 293 6.81 -35.72 -1.74
N LEU A 294 7.39 -34.57 -1.38
CA LEU A 294 7.40 -33.36 -2.19
C LEU A 294 8.81 -32.76 -2.22
N THR A 295 9.35 -32.58 -3.42
CA THR A 295 10.63 -31.89 -3.65
C THR A 295 10.41 -30.72 -4.60
N ILE A 296 10.90 -29.52 -4.26
CA ILE A 296 10.77 -28.32 -5.09
C ILE A 296 12.14 -27.63 -5.22
N ASN A 297 12.65 -27.58 -6.46
CA ASN A 297 13.96 -27.06 -6.82
C ASN A 297 13.82 -25.92 -7.83
N ASN A 298 14.67 -24.90 -7.77
CA ASN A 298 14.78 -23.80 -8.75
C ASN A 298 13.45 -23.15 -9.20
N THR A 299 12.40 -23.16 -8.38
CA THR A 299 11.02 -22.87 -8.81
C THR A 299 10.52 -21.55 -8.24
N GLU A 300 9.67 -20.84 -8.98
CA GLU A 300 9.01 -19.62 -8.52
C GLU A 300 7.56 -19.95 -8.11
N LEU A 301 7.24 -19.83 -6.82
CA LEU A 301 5.89 -20.04 -6.28
C LEU A 301 5.29 -18.69 -5.85
N VAL A 302 4.28 -18.23 -6.58
CA VAL A 302 3.60 -16.94 -6.38
C VAL A 302 2.17 -17.19 -5.90
N SER A 303 1.78 -16.58 -4.78
CA SER A 303 0.48 -16.79 -4.15
C SER A 303 -0.25 -15.49 -3.83
N ASN A 304 -1.55 -15.45 -4.12
CA ASN A 304 -2.43 -14.35 -3.70
C ASN A 304 -2.99 -14.54 -2.28
N MET A 305 -2.73 -15.68 -1.64
CA MET A 305 -3.27 -16.05 -0.32
C MET A 305 -2.24 -15.94 0.81
N GLY A 306 -0.96 -15.73 0.47
CA GLY A 306 0.13 -15.58 1.44
C GLY A 306 0.78 -16.89 1.90
N TYR A 307 0.67 -17.97 1.11
CA TYR A 307 1.38 -19.22 1.32
C TYR A 307 1.72 -19.88 -0.02
N GLN A 308 2.84 -20.60 -0.11
CA GLN A 308 3.27 -21.29 -1.32
C GLN A 308 2.90 -22.78 -1.30
N VAL A 309 2.99 -23.42 -0.14
CA VAL A 309 2.69 -24.86 0.06
C VAL A 309 1.78 -25.04 1.26
N ILE A 310 0.66 -25.77 1.13
CA ILE A 310 -0.28 -26.05 2.23
C ILE A 310 -0.65 -27.54 2.36
N PHE A 311 -0.92 -27.96 3.60
CA PHE A 311 -1.30 -29.31 4.01
C PHE A 311 -2.66 -29.32 4.72
N THR A 312 -3.63 -30.09 4.23
CA THR A 312 -4.97 -30.19 4.84
C THR A 312 -5.36 -31.63 5.17
N ASN A 313 -6.19 -31.83 6.19
CA ASN A 313 -6.71 -33.15 6.58
C ASN A 313 -7.98 -33.58 5.83
N GLY A 314 -8.61 -32.66 5.09
CA GLY A 314 -9.86 -32.86 4.36
C GLY A 314 -9.67 -32.61 2.86
N ASP A 315 -10.70 -32.06 2.21
CA ASP A 315 -10.57 -31.56 0.83
C ASP A 315 -9.75 -30.24 0.78
N ASP A 316 -9.87 -29.48 -0.32
CA ASP A 316 -9.05 -28.31 -0.63
C ASP A 316 -9.21 -27.16 0.40
N GLU A 317 -10.30 -27.19 1.18
CA GLU A 317 -10.62 -26.28 2.30
C GLU A 317 -10.68 -27.01 3.66
N GLY A 318 -10.01 -28.17 3.78
CA GLY A 318 -9.91 -28.92 5.04
C GLY A 318 -9.04 -28.21 6.08
N ALA A 319 -9.11 -28.65 7.34
CA ALA A 319 -8.29 -28.05 8.39
C ALA A 319 -6.80 -28.34 8.17
N LEU A 320 -5.96 -27.35 8.45
CA LEU A 320 -4.51 -27.43 8.28
C LEU A 320 -3.90 -28.47 9.24
N VAL A 321 -2.94 -29.27 8.77
CA VAL A 321 -2.28 -30.33 9.56
C VAL A 321 -0.83 -30.52 9.14
N ASP A 322 0.03 -30.81 10.11
CA ASP A 322 1.48 -30.87 9.90
C ASP A 322 1.89 -31.78 8.72
N PRO A 323 2.93 -31.40 7.96
CA PRO A 323 3.48 -32.23 6.88
C PRO A 323 3.82 -33.65 7.34
N LYS A 324 3.55 -34.63 6.48
CA LYS A 324 3.85 -36.06 6.70
C LYS A 324 4.45 -36.64 5.42
N GLY A 325 5.65 -37.19 5.51
CA GLY A 325 6.48 -37.55 4.35
C GLY A 325 7.75 -36.71 4.28
N SER A 326 8.41 -36.74 3.12
CA SER A 326 9.68 -36.06 2.87
C SER A 326 9.42 -34.73 2.15
N PHE A 327 9.98 -33.64 2.69
CA PHE A 327 9.80 -32.29 2.14
C PHE A 327 11.15 -31.62 1.95
N ASN A 328 11.57 -31.49 0.69
CA ASN A 328 12.86 -30.93 0.32
C ASN A 328 12.68 -29.68 -0.55
N PHE A 329 13.29 -28.58 -0.16
CA PHE A 329 13.17 -27.30 -0.85
C PHE A 329 14.57 -26.75 -1.14
N GLU A 330 15.13 -27.09 -2.31
CA GLU A 330 16.47 -26.66 -2.71
C GLU A 330 16.39 -25.37 -3.54
N THR A 331 16.04 -24.25 -2.89
CA THR A 331 16.01 -22.93 -3.55
C THR A 331 16.51 -21.82 -2.62
N ASP A 332 17.05 -20.75 -3.21
CA ASP A 332 17.42 -19.51 -2.49
C ASP A 332 16.21 -18.73 -1.94
N ALA A 333 14.98 -19.14 -2.28
CA ALA A 333 13.74 -18.54 -1.80
C ALA A 333 13.19 -19.28 -0.58
N GLU A 334 12.92 -18.55 0.50
CA GLU A 334 12.16 -19.06 1.65
C GLU A 334 10.68 -19.20 1.27
N TYR A 335 10.25 -20.40 0.87
CA TYR A 335 8.82 -20.71 0.69
C TYR A 335 8.10 -20.77 2.03
N LEU A 336 6.89 -20.22 2.11
CA LEU A 336 6.00 -20.55 3.22
C LEU A 336 5.28 -21.88 2.99
N VAL A 337 5.43 -22.74 3.99
CA VAL A 337 4.96 -24.11 4.04
C VAL A 337 4.04 -24.25 5.26
N PHE A 338 2.85 -24.83 5.07
CA PHE A 338 1.76 -24.71 6.06
C PHE A 338 1.06 -26.01 6.44
N PRO A 339 1.01 -26.40 7.72
CA PRO A 339 1.68 -25.79 8.87
C PRO A 339 3.22 -25.91 8.77
N GLY A 340 3.88 -24.93 9.37
CA GLY A 340 5.33 -24.92 9.59
C GLY A 340 5.63 -24.15 10.89
N ASP A 341 6.90 -23.89 11.17
CA ASP A 341 7.31 -23.14 12.37
C ASP A 341 6.77 -21.70 12.42
N VAL A 342 6.38 -21.17 11.25
CA VAL A 342 5.74 -19.86 11.10
C VAL A 342 4.24 -19.98 11.39
N LYS A 343 3.75 -19.32 12.44
CA LYS A 343 2.31 -19.26 12.77
C LYS A 343 1.64 -18.19 11.91
N ILE A 344 0.64 -18.54 11.09
CA ILE A 344 -0.12 -17.58 10.27
C ILE A 344 -1.62 -17.79 10.45
N ALA A 345 -2.34 -16.67 10.57
CA ALA A 345 -3.78 -16.60 10.67
C ALA A 345 -4.44 -16.23 9.33
N TYR A 346 -5.52 -16.94 9.02
CA TYR A 346 -6.29 -16.81 7.77
C TYR A 346 -7.75 -16.40 8.00
N ASP A 347 -8.23 -16.55 9.23
CA ASP A 347 -9.54 -16.15 9.72
C ASP A 347 -9.47 -15.80 11.22
N ALA A 348 -10.61 -15.45 11.82
CA ALA A 348 -10.68 -15.12 13.24
C ALA A 348 -10.38 -16.31 14.19
N PHE A 349 -10.74 -17.54 13.78
CA PHE A 349 -10.55 -18.72 14.62
C PHE A 349 -9.06 -19.11 14.70
N SER A 350 -8.39 -19.13 13.55
CA SER A 350 -6.95 -19.35 13.43
C SER A 350 -6.12 -18.24 14.08
N LEU A 351 -6.57 -16.97 14.04
CA LEU A 351 -5.87 -15.88 14.74
C LEU A 351 -5.88 -16.08 16.27
N GLN A 352 -7.05 -16.32 16.88
CA GLN A 352 -7.08 -16.54 18.33
C GLN A 352 -6.37 -17.84 18.72
N ALA A 353 -6.52 -18.92 17.95
CA ALA A 353 -5.79 -20.17 18.20
C ALA A 353 -4.26 -19.99 18.12
N ALA A 354 -3.77 -19.18 17.18
CA ALA A 354 -2.34 -18.86 17.07
C ALA A 354 -1.86 -18.03 18.28
N ILE A 355 -2.64 -17.04 18.75
CA ILE A 355 -2.34 -16.24 19.96
C ILE A 355 -2.30 -17.14 21.21
N ASP A 356 -3.29 -18.02 21.36
CA ASP A 356 -3.39 -18.96 22.49
C ASP A 356 -2.22 -19.97 22.49
N ALA A 357 -1.78 -20.41 21.31
CA ALA A 357 -0.65 -21.33 21.12
C ALA A 357 0.74 -20.66 21.03
N ALA A 358 0.82 -19.32 21.03
CA ALA A 358 2.10 -18.61 20.93
C ALA A 358 2.89 -18.62 22.25
N ALA A 359 4.20 -18.77 22.16
CA ALA A 359 5.15 -18.54 23.23
C ALA A 359 5.62 -17.07 23.25
N LYS A 360 6.23 -16.64 24.37
CA LYS A 360 6.72 -15.26 24.55
C LYS A 360 7.76 -14.92 23.47
N GLY A 361 7.54 -13.83 22.75
CA GLY A 361 8.42 -13.32 21.70
C GLY A 361 8.24 -13.96 20.32
N GLU A 362 7.34 -14.93 20.16
CA GLU A 362 7.04 -15.50 18.85
C GLU A 362 6.31 -14.51 17.93
N THR A 363 6.44 -14.75 16.62
CA THR A 363 5.75 -13.98 15.59
C THR A 363 4.61 -14.78 14.98
N ILE A 364 3.43 -14.18 14.95
CA ILE A 364 2.26 -14.63 14.21
C ILE A 364 2.13 -13.71 13.00
N TYR A 365 1.93 -14.24 11.80
CA TYR A 365 1.56 -13.42 10.65
C TYR A 365 0.06 -13.47 10.38
N VAL A 366 -0.47 -12.43 9.74
CA VAL A 366 -1.85 -12.35 9.27
C VAL A 366 -1.81 -12.35 7.75
N ALA A 367 -2.53 -13.26 7.12
CA ALA A 367 -2.54 -13.41 5.67
C ALA A 367 -3.14 -12.18 4.96
N GLY A 368 -2.65 -11.86 3.76
CA GLY A 368 -3.05 -10.67 2.99
C GLY A 368 -4.54 -10.56 2.61
N LYS A 369 -5.31 -11.65 2.76
CA LYS A 369 -6.77 -11.69 2.61
C LYS A 369 -7.49 -12.23 3.86
N CYS A 370 -6.82 -12.34 5.02
CA CYS A 370 -7.54 -12.58 6.26
C CYS A 370 -8.48 -11.39 6.46
N ASN A 371 -9.78 -11.66 6.51
CA ASN A 371 -10.77 -10.79 7.12
C ASN A 371 -11.11 -11.41 8.46
N CYS A 372 -10.20 -11.22 9.42
CA CYS A 372 -10.30 -11.89 10.71
C CYS A 372 -11.38 -11.18 11.54
N GLU A 373 -12.66 -11.50 11.32
CA GLU A 373 -13.79 -10.83 12.01
C GLU A 373 -14.00 -11.37 13.43
N GLY A 374 -13.70 -10.57 14.46
CA GLY A 374 -13.86 -11.01 15.84
C GLY A 374 -13.49 -10.02 16.95
N ILE A 375 -13.45 -10.56 18.17
CA ILE A 375 -12.81 -9.93 19.34
C ILE A 375 -11.60 -10.78 19.70
N PHE A 376 -10.41 -10.22 19.58
CA PHE A 376 -9.15 -10.90 19.86
C PHE A 376 -8.64 -10.51 21.25
N LEU A 377 -8.13 -11.47 22.01
CA LEU A 377 -7.54 -11.23 23.33
C LEU A 377 -6.06 -11.65 23.31
N ILE A 378 -5.18 -10.69 23.59
CA ILE A 378 -3.74 -10.87 23.68
C ILE A 378 -3.31 -10.62 25.13
N ASN A 379 -2.62 -11.60 25.71
CA ASN A 379 -2.19 -11.66 27.11
C ASN A 379 -0.76 -12.20 27.28
N LYS A 380 0.06 -12.06 26.22
CA LYS A 380 1.47 -12.43 26.14
C LYS A 380 2.21 -11.45 25.24
N ASP A 381 3.52 -11.31 25.43
CA ASP A 381 4.36 -10.60 24.46
C ASP A 381 4.52 -11.44 23.19
N ILE A 382 4.02 -10.94 22.06
CA ILE A 382 4.04 -11.58 20.74
C ILE A 382 4.08 -10.51 19.65
N ASN A 383 4.59 -10.85 18.47
CA ASN A 383 4.57 -9.97 17.30
C ASN A 383 3.46 -10.42 16.34
N ILE A 384 2.66 -9.50 15.81
CA ILE A 384 1.57 -9.77 14.86
C ILE A 384 1.83 -9.00 13.56
N LYS A 385 2.22 -9.69 12.49
CA LYS A 385 2.72 -9.06 11.25
C LYS A 385 1.83 -9.33 10.04
N GLY A 386 1.50 -8.33 9.24
CA GLY A 386 0.85 -8.51 7.95
C GLY A 386 1.81 -9.18 6.98
N TYR A 387 1.46 -10.38 6.49
CA TYR A 387 2.35 -11.12 5.58
C TYR A 387 2.40 -10.53 4.16
N ALA A 388 1.31 -9.89 3.73
CA ALA A 388 1.21 -9.22 2.45
C ALA A 388 0.31 -7.98 2.56
N ALA A 389 0.48 -7.04 1.63
CA ALA A 389 -0.35 -5.84 1.55
C ALA A 389 -1.84 -6.20 1.50
N GLY A 390 -2.62 -5.73 2.48
CA GLY A 390 -4.05 -6.02 2.62
C GLY A 390 -4.45 -6.87 3.84
N ALA A 391 -3.48 -7.41 4.61
CA ALA A 391 -3.76 -8.18 5.82
C ALA A 391 -4.67 -7.42 6.81
N THR A 392 -5.91 -7.89 7.03
CA THR A 392 -6.97 -7.11 7.67
C THR A 392 -7.57 -7.77 8.91
N ILE A 393 -7.42 -7.13 10.07
CA ILE A 393 -8.17 -7.48 11.28
C ILE A 393 -9.45 -6.65 11.31
N THR A 394 -10.60 -7.34 11.21
CA THR A 394 -11.92 -6.70 11.25
C THR A 394 -12.54 -6.90 12.64
N GLY A 395 -12.98 -5.84 13.30
CA GLY A 395 -13.55 -5.91 14.64
C GLY A 395 -12.64 -5.28 15.69
N LYS A 396 -12.41 -5.98 16.82
CA LYS A 396 -11.76 -5.39 18.01
C LYS A 396 -10.61 -6.23 18.53
N VAL A 397 -9.54 -5.56 18.94
CA VAL A 397 -8.37 -6.18 19.58
C VAL A 397 -8.26 -5.69 21.01
N GLY A 398 -8.15 -6.63 21.95
CA GLY A 398 -7.90 -6.39 23.37
C GLY A 398 -6.51 -6.86 23.76
N ILE A 399 -5.74 -5.96 24.35
CA ILE A 399 -4.41 -6.24 24.87
C ILE A 399 -4.49 -6.05 26.39
N ILE A 400 -4.16 -7.08 27.17
CA ILE A 400 -4.34 -7.09 28.64
C ILE A 400 -3.02 -7.33 29.38
N ALA A 401 -2.90 -6.77 30.59
CA ALA A 401 -1.71 -6.83 31.44
C ALA A 401 -0.99 -8.19 31.42
N GLY A 402 0.34 -8.16 31.22
CA GLY A 402 1.16 -9.33 30.88
C GLY A 402 1.42 -9.50 29.38
N SER A 403 1.18 -8.45 28.59
CA SER A 403 1.49 -8.36 27.15
C SER A 403 2.21 -7.04 26.85
N ASP A 404 3.27 -6.82 27.61
CA ASP A 404 3.96 -5.55 27.79
C ASP A 404 5.06 -5.35 26.73
N ASN A 405 5.19 -6.27 25.76
CA ASN A 405 5.98 -6.10 24.54
C ASN A 405 5.27 -6.65 23.28
N THR A 406 3.94 -6.49 23.17
CA THR A 406 3.22 -6.86 21.95
C THR A 406 3.49 -5.86 20.82
N THR A 407 3.78 -6.34 19.60
CA THR A 407 3.96 -5.49 18.41
C THR A 407 2.99 -5.86 17.30
N PHE A 408 2.59 -4.87 16.50
CA PHE A 408 1.85 -5.05 15.25
C PHE A 408 2.63 -4.40 14.11
N GLU A 409 2.77 -5.09 12.99
CA GLU A 409 3.48 -4.58 11.80
C GLU A 409 2.63 -4.81 10.55
N ASN A 410 2.50 -3.82 9.65
CA ASN A 410 1.81 -3.96 8.36
C ASN A 410 0.33 -4.46 8.44
N ILE A 411 -0.38 -4.24 9.55
CA ILE A 411 -1.77 -4.66 9.74
C ILE A 411 -2.74 -3.52 9.40
N LYS A 412 -3.80 -3.86 8.66
CA LYS A 412 -4.99 -3.01 8.51
C LYS A 412 -6.05 -3.38 9.56
N PHE A 413 -6.49 -2.40 10.35
CA PHE A 413 -7.55 -2.55 11.34
C PHE A 413 -8.83 -1.85 10.86
N VAL A 414 -9.97 -2.56 10.88
CA VAL A 414 -11.26 -2.05 10.39
C VAL A 414 -12.37 -2.34 11.40
N VAL A 415 -13.21 -1.36 11.74
CA VAL A 415 -14.42 -1.60 12.55
C VAL A 415 -15.58 -2.06 11.66
N ASN A 416 -16.17 -3.23 11.96
CA ASN A 416 -17.51 -3.56 11.48
C ASN A 416 -18.59 -3.16 12.51
N LYS A 417 -19.71 -2.62 12.02
CA LYS A 417 -20.78 -1.98 12.83
C LYS A 417 -21.42 -2.92 13.87
N ASP A 418 -21.40 -4.23 13.63
CA ASP A 418 -22.04 -5.21 14.53
C ASP A 418 -21.18 -5.59 15.76
N THR A 419 -19.93 -5.12 15.85
CA THR A 419 -19.00 -5.40 16.98
C THR A 419 -19.19 -4.50 18.22
N GLU A 420 -20.35 -3.85 18.37
CA GLU A 420 -20.68 -3.06 19.57
C GLU A 420 -20.82 -3.89 20.86
N LYS A 421 -20.92 -5.23 20.75
CA LYS A 421 -21.19 -6.13 21.88
C LYS A 421 -19.93 -6.59 22.62
N GLY A 422 -19.45 -5.72 23.51
CA GLY A 422 -18.52 -6.06 24.60
C GLY A 422 -17.06 -5.67 24.34
N ALA A 423 -16.35 -5.34 25.41
CA ALA A 423 -14.88 -5.36 25.40
C ALA A 423 -14.38 -6.77 25.79
N PRO A 424 -13.17 -7.17 25.37
CA PRO A 424 -12.55 -8.48 25.65
C PRO A 424 -12.54 -8.98 27.11
N ASN A 425 -12.81 -8.13 28.10
CA ASN A 425 -12.86 -8.44 29.54
C ASN A 425 -14.29 -8.34 30.12
N GLY A 426 -15.34 -8.42 29.29
CA GLY A 426 -16.73 -8.17 29.71
C GLY A 426 -17.04 -6.75 30.19
N GLN A 427 -16.04 -5.86 30.28
CA GLN A 427 -16.22 -4.44 30.56
C GLN A 427 -16.88 -3.72 29.38
N THR A 428 -17.65 -2.67 29.67
CA THR A 428 -18.46 -1.94 28.68
C THR A 428 -17.72 -0.75 28.04
N ASN A 429 -16.41 -0.89 27.78
CA ASN A 429 -15.62 0.20 27.19
C ASN A 429 -15.70 0.14 25.65
N LYS A 430 -16.55 1.00 25.08
CA LYS A 430 -16.93 0.99 23.65
C LYS A 430 -15.95 1.72 22.72
N ASN A 431 -14.88 2.31 23.26
CA ASN A 431 -14.24 3.47 22.66
C ASN A 431 -12.96 3.19 21.85
N GLY A 432 -12.67 1.95 21.45
CA GLY A 432 -11.43 1.62 20.73
C GLY A 432 -11.61 0.53 19.67
N ILE A 433 -10.86 0.63 18.57
CA ILE A 433 -10.58 -0.50 17.65
C ILE A 433 -9.60 -1.46 18.35
N VAL A 434 -8.48 -0.90 18.80
CA VAL A 434 -7.51 -1.57 19.68
C VAL A 434 -7.62 -0.97 21.08
N VAL A 435 -7.83 -1.81 22.08
CA VAL A 435 -8.02 -1.42 23.49
C VAL A 435 -6.88 -2.00 24.31
N VAL A 436 -6.07 -1.13 24.91
CA VAL A 436 -4.81 -1.49 25.56
C VAL A 436 -4.89 -1.31 27.08
N TYR A 437 -4.62 -2.39 27.81
CA TYR A 437 -4.46 -2.48 29.27
C TYR A 437 -3.09 -3.08 29.65
N ALA A 438 -2.10 -2.95 28.76
CA ALA A 438 -0.70 -3.29 28.98
C ALA A 438 0.16 -2.04 28.78
N SER A 439 1.38 -2.06 29.29
CA SER A 439 2.16 -0.83 29.49
C SER A 439 3.10 -0.46 28.32
N ALA A 440 3.54 -1.44 27.50
CA ALA A 440 4.18 -1.19 26.21
C ALA A 440 3.56 -2.02 25.06
N VAL A 441 3.18 -1.33 23.98
CA VAL A 441 2.65 -1.92 22.74
C VAL A 441 3.13 -1.08 21.56
N GLY A 442 3.65 -1.74 20.53
CA GLY A 442 4.11 -1.11 19.29
C GLY A 442 3.20 -1.32 18.10
N PHE A 443 3.08 -0.32 17.23
CA PHE A 443 2.39 -0.36 15.95
C PHE A 443 3.30 0.24 14.87
N GLU A 444 3.69 -0.55 13.88
CA GLU A 444 4.56 -0.14 12.78
C GLU A 444 3.85 -0.34 11.43
N ASN A 445 3.85 0.67 10.56
CA ASN A 445 3.29 0.63 9.21
C ASN A 445 1.83 0.12 9.12
N CYS A 446 1.06 0.26 10.21
CA CYS A 446 -0.33 -0.19 10.30
C CYS A 446 -1.31 0.88 9.80
N SER A 447 -2.51 0.47 9.35
CA SER A 447 -3.56 1.40 8.90
C SER A 447 -4.88 1.20 9.66
N PHE A 448 -5.52 2.26 10.11
CA PHE A 448 -6.75 2.22 10.90
C PHE A 448 -7.92 2.91 10.17
N GLU A 449 -9.03 2.19 10.00
CA GLU A 449 -10.24 2.64 9.31
C GLU A 449 -11.52 2.38 10.13
N GLY A 450 -12.56 3.17 9.85
CA GLY A 450 -13.87 3.04 10.51
C GLY A 450 -13.97 3.75 11.87
N MET A 451 -13.05 4.67 12.17
CA MET A 451 -13.12 5.53 13.36
C MET A 451 -14.31 6.49 13.28
N THR A 452 -14.89 6.83 14.44
CA THR A 452 -16.09 7.67 14.55
C THR A 452 -16.02 8.60 15.76
N GLU A 453 -17.00 9.48 15.96
CA GLU A 453 -17.07 10.33 17.16
C GLU A 453 -17.09 9.56 18.49
N ALA A 454 -17.38 8.26 18.49
CA ALA A 454 -17.41 7.41 19.67
C ALA A 454 -16.21 6.45 19.80
N VAL A 455 -15.45 6.21 18.73
CA VAL A 455 -14.47 5.11 18.64
C VAL A 455 -13.11 5.64 18.17
N TYR A 456 -12.09 5.49 19.02
CA TYR A 456 -10.69 5.82 18.72
C TYR A 456 -10.01 4.64 18.01
N ALA A 457 -8.96 4.85 17.22
CA ALA A 457 -8.16 3.72 16.72
C ALA A 457 -7.46 2.97 17.87
N ILE A 458 -6.69 3.69 18.68
CA ILE A 458 -5.98 3.15 19.84
C ILE A 458 -6.53 3.80 21.12
N TYR A 459 -7.04 2.98 22.04
CA TYR A 459 -7.51 3.40 23.36
C TYR A 459 -6.71 2.67 24.46
N ASN A 460 -5.64 3.31 24.95
CA ASN A 460 -4.89 2.86 26.11
C ASN A 460 -5.53 3.39 27.41
N LYS A 461 -5.73 2.48 28.37
CA LYS A 461 -6.33 2.74 29.68
C LYS A 461 -5.36 2.48 30.84
N ASP A 462 -4.23 1.82 30.58
CA ASP A 462 -3.19 1.57 31.58
C ASP A 462 -2.49 2.88 31.99
N ASN A 463 -2.09 2.96 33.26
CA ASN A 463 -1.52 4.16 33.88
C ASN A 463 -0.09 3.96 34.39
N ASN A 464 0.60 2.92 33.92
CA ASN A 464 2.04 2.75 34.09
C ASN A 464 2.79 3.84 33.27
N ALA A 465 3.81 4.45 33.86
CA ALA A 465 4.56 5.57 33.27
C ALA A 465 6.04 5.25 33.00
N GLU A 466 6.48 4.01 33.23
CA GLU A 466 7.85 3.60 32.86
C GLU A 466 7.92 3.15 31.38
N GLU A 467 6.81 2.63 30.85
CA GLU A 467 6.70 2.09 29.49
C GLU A 467 5.90 3.00 28.56
N ARG A 468 5.85 2.66 27.25
CA ARG A 468 5.32 3.54 26.20
C ARG A 468 4.55 2.79 25.12
N ILE A 469 3.52 3.42 24.58
CA ILE A 469 2.93 3.04 23.29
C ILE A 469 3.78 3.65 22.17
N THR A 470 4.25 2.84 21.20
CA THR A 470 4.95 3.33 20.00
C THR A 470 4.06 3.17 18.77
N VAL A 471 4.05 4.20 17.91
CA VAL A 471 3.24 4.24 16.69
C VAL A 471 4.08 4.86 15.58
N GLU A 472 4.53 4.05 14.63
CA GLU A 472 5.54 4.41 13.64
C GLU A 472 5.03 4.13 12.23
N GLY A 473 5.13 5.08 11.30
CA GLY A 473 4.70 4.94 9.91
C GLY A 473 3.19 4.69 9.68
N CYS A 474 2.37 4.73 10.73
CA CYS A 474 0.97 4.32 10.67
C CYS A 474 0.06 5.33 9.94
N THR A 475 -1.05 4.86 9.39
CA THR A 475 -2.09 5.70 8.74
C THR A 475 -3.41 5.63 9.48
N PHE A 476 -4.02 6.80 9.74
CA PHE A 476 -5.27 6.94 10.50
C PHE A 476 -6.33 7.65 9.65
N ASN A 477 -7.40 6.94 9.29
CA ASN A 477 -8.49 7.46 8.45
C ASN A 477 -9.81 7.58 9.25
N GLY A 478 -10.18 8.83 9.56
CA GLY A 478 -11.32 9.18 10.41
C GLY A 478 -10.91 9.76 11.76
N ASN A 479 -11.92 10.21 12.52
CA ASN A 479 -11.76 11.02 13.75
C ASN A 479 -11.18 10.24 14.94
N ARG A 480 -10.25 10.86 15.69
CA ARG A 480 -9.67 10.39 16.96
C ARG A 480 -8.74 9.18 16.81
N ALA A 481 -7.48 9.42 16.47
CA ALA A 481 -6.49 8.35 16.31
C ALA A 481 -6.14 7.67 17.65
N ILE A 482 -5.60 8.42 18.61
CA ILE A 482 -5.00 7.84 19.82
C ILE A 482 -5.59 8.49 21.07
N ARG A 483 -5.93 7.67 22.07
CA ARG A 483 -6.16 8.13 23.44
C ARG A 483 -5.38 7.26 24.41
N THR A 484 -4.58 7.87 25.26
CA THR A 484 -3.63 7.17 26.12
C THR A 484 -3.59 7.72 27.54
N ARG A 485 -3.18 6.86 28.46
CA ARG A 485 -2.79 7.18 29.84
C ARG A 485 -1.36 6.78 30.16
N ALA A 486 -0.71 6.00 29.28
CA ALA A 486 0.71 5.75 29.26
C ALA A 486 1.45 6.80 28.39
N ASN A 487 2.79 6.81 28.48
CA ASN A 487 3.65 7.55 27.57
C ASN A 487 3.40 7.15 26.11
N VAL A 488 3.70 8.04 25.16
CA VAL A 488 3.47 7.75 23.74
C VAL A 488 4.56 8.34 22.83
N VAL A 489 4.93 7.57 21.81
CA VAL A 489 5.77 7.99 20.68
C VAL A 489 4.95 7.81 19.41
N VAL A 490 4.86 8.86 18.59
CA VAL A 490 4.19 8.82 17.28
C VAL A 490 5.13 9.43 16.23
N ASP A 491 5.70 8.59 15.37
CA ASP A 491 6.65 9.00 14.33
C ASP A 491 6.15 8.66 12.91
N GLY A 492 6.39 9.55 11.95
CA GLY A 492 6.17 9.29 10.52
C GLY A 492 4.72 8.97 10.10
N CYS A 493 3.73 9.22 10.97
CA CYS A 493 2.34 8.80 10.75
C CYS A 493 1.56 9.76 9.83
N THR A 494 0.50 9.24 9.21
CA THR A 494 -0.38 9.94 8.27
C THR A 494 -1.80 10.07 8.85
N PHE A 495 -2.37 11.27 8.86
CA PHE A 495 -3.72 11.53 9.37
C PHE A 495 -4.66 12.08 8.28
N VAL A 496 -5.77 11.37 8.06
CA VAL A 496 -6.72 11.58 6.96
C VAL A 496 -8.13 11.88 7.50
N GLY A 497 -8.80 12.89 6.94
CA GLY A 497 -10.23 13.15 7.17
C GLY A 497 -10.65 13.51 8.60
N ASN A 498 -9.75 14.09 9.40
CA ASN A 498 -10.02 14.43 10.80
C ASN A 498 -10.67 15.82 10.97
N THR A 499 -11.63 15.94 11.89
CA THR A 499 -12.28 17.18 12.32
C THR A 499 -12.23 17.40 13.85
N LYS A 500 -11.55 16.51 14.59
CA LYS A 500 -11.46 16.51 16.06
C LYS A 500 -10.03 16.15 16.51
N PRO A 501 -9.67 16.33 17.80
CA PRO A 501 -8.34 16.00 18.30
C PRO A 501 -7.85 14.62 17.90
N ILE A 502 -6.61 14.59 17.42
CA ILE A 502 -5.98 13.40 16.86
C ILE A 502 -5.39 12.56 17.99
N VAL A 503 -4.79 13.21 19.01
CA VAL A 503 -4.24 12.53 20.18
C VAL A 503 -4.70 13.18 21.50
N ASP A 504 -5.37 12.36 22.31
CA ASP A 504 -5.81 12.68 23.68
C ASP A 504 -4.89 11.99 24.71
N VAL A 505 -4.00 12.74 25.35
CA VAL A 505 -3.18 12.24 26.46
C VAL A 505 -3.86 12.61 27.79
N LEU A 506 -4.55 11.64 28.39
CA LEU A 506 -5.10 11.79 29.73
C LEU A 506 -3.98 11.53 30.74
N GLY A 507 -3.64 12.52 31.57
CA GLY A 507 -2.56 12.36 32.54
C GLY A 507 -2.81 11.28 33.61
N PHE A 508 -1.73 10.91 34.29
CA PHE A 508 -1.65 9.77 35.19
C PHE A 508 -2.39 9.99 36.51
N GLY A 509 -3.21 9.05 36.95
CA GLY A 509 -3.97 9.15 38.21
C GLY A 509 -3.14 9.11 39.52
N ALA A 510 -1.82 9.27 39.45
CA ALA A 510 -0.90 9.33 40.58
C ALA A 510 0.05 10.53 40.41
N ALA A 511 0.40 11.21 41.51
CA ALA A 511 1.01 12.54 41.49
C ALA A 511 2.51 12.60 41.12
N ASP A 512 3.18 11.47 40.90
CA ASP A 512 4.66 11.37 40.89
C ASP A 512 5.28 10.81 39.58
N VAL A 513 4.51 10.68 38.49
CA VAL A 513 4.93 9.91 37.31
C VAL A 513 5.33 10.78 36.11
N ASN A 514 6.53 10.50 35.56
CA ASN A 514 7.18 11.30 34.52
C ASN A 514 6.54 11.10 33.13
N GLY A 515 5.54 11.91 32.77
CA GLY A 515 4.95 11.87 31.43
C GLY A 515 5.95 12.20 30.32
N TYR A 516 6.07 11.30 29.34
CA TYR A 516 6.84 11.42 28.10
C TYR A 516 5.92 11.32 26.88
N VAL A 517 5.97 12.33 26.03
CA VAL A 517 5.17 12.42 24.79
C VAL A 517 6.07 12.87 23.65
N GLN A 518 6.19 12.09 22.57
CA GLN A 518 7.01 12.41 21.41
C GLN A 518 6.18 12.32 20.12
N PHE A 519 6.22 13.38 19.32
CA PHE A 519 5.54 13.48 18.02
C PHE A 519 6.51 14.01 16.96
N THR A 520 6.90 13.15 16.03
CA THR A 520 7.94 13.46 15.04
C THR A 520 7.52 13.06 13.63
N ASN A 521 7.97 13.77 12.60
CA ASN A 521 7.79 13.46 11.16
C ASN A 521 6.35 13.17 10.66
N ASN A 522 5.32 13.53 11.44
CA ASN A 522 3.92 13.24 11.13
C ASN A 522 3.33 14.22 10.08
N LYS A 523 2.40 13.73 9.24
CA LYS A 523 1.73 14.50 8.18
C LYS A 523 0.21 14.39 8.25
N SER A 524 -0.49 15.40 7.72
CA SER A 524 -1.95 15.41 7.59
C SER A 524 -2.37 15.81 6.19
N GLU A 525 -3.50 15.30 5.69
CA GLU A 525 -4.05 15.73 4.41
C GLU A 525 -4.68 17.13 4.47
N ALA A 526 -4.72 17.81 3.32
CA ALA A 526 -5.18 19.19 3.21
C ALA A 526 -6.62 19.39 3.72
N ASN A 527 -6.85 20.51 4.42
CA ASN A 527 -8.11 20.91 5.08
C ASN A 527 -8.46 20.16 6.38
N VAL A 528 -7.55 19.34 6.91
CA VAL A 528 -7.62 18.85 8.29
C VAL A 528 -6.98 19.90 9.22
N PRO A 529 -7.61 20.33 10.33
CA PRO A 529 -6.91 21.10 11.36
C PRO A 529 -5.80 20.22 11.93
N GLY A 530 -4.54 20.64 11.78
CA GLY A 530 -3.39 19.77 12.05
C GLY A 530 -3.26 19.39 13.52
N VAL A 531 -2.37 18.43 13.80
CA VAL A 531 -2.30 17.62 15.03
C VAL A 531 -2.65 18.39 16.31
N MET A 532 -3.91 18.30 16.71
CA MET A 532 -4.42 18.80 17.98
C MET A 532 -4.09 17.79 19.07
N LEU A 533 -3.35 18.25 20.08
CA LEU A 533 -3.01 17.51 21.28
C LEU A 533 -3.86 18.01 22.45
N LYS A 534 -4.59 17.11 23.11
CA LYS A 534 -5.18 17.39 24.42
C LYS A 534 -4.33 16.78 25.53
N VAL A 535 -3.95 17.59 26.51
CA VAL A 535 -3.15 17.18 27.67
C VAL A 535 -3.98 17.36 28.95
N GLY A 536 -4.21 16.28 29.68
CA GLY A 536 -4.97 16.29 30.93
C GLY A 536 -4.19 16.80 32.16
N ASN A 537 -4.87 16.82 33.32
CA ASN A 537 -4.58 17.54 34.57
C ASN A 537 -3.28 17.13 35.34
N HIS A 538 -2.16 16.81 34.70
CA HIS A 538 -0.97 16.25 35.36
C HIS A 538 0.34 16.82 34.80
N GLU A 539 1.43 16.71 35.57
CA GLU A 539 2.76 17.21 35.18
C GLU A 539 3.40 16.36 34.08
N PHE A 540 3.75 17.00 32.96
CA PHE A 540 4.58 16.41 31.90
C PHE A 540 5.97 17.04 31.98
N ARG A 541 7.02 16.21 32.15
CA ARG A 541 8.40 16.70 32.23
C ARG A 541 9.10 16.76 30.88
N HIS A 542 8.64 16.00 29.89
CA HIS A 542 9.27 15.98 28.57
C HIS A 542 8.26 15.77 27.45
N VAL A 543 8.18 16.75 26.55
CA VAL A 543 7.31 16.69 25.37
C VAL A 543 8.09 17.19 24.16
N VAL A 544 8.29 16.30 23.17
CA VAL A 544 9.14 16.54 21.99
C VAL A 544 8.27 16.63 20.73
N PHE A 545 8.38 17.74 19.97
CA PHE A 545 7.68 17.97 18.72
C PHE A 545 8.65 18.32 17.58
N ASN A 546 8.89 17.37 16.67
CA ASN A 546 9.75 17.57 15.50
C ASN A 546 8.94 17.34 14.22
N VAL A 547 8.17 18.35 13.80
CA VAL A 547 7.46 18.33 12.51
C VAL A 547 8.48 18.50 11.38
N GLY A 548 8.55 17.48 10.52
CA GLY A 548 9.51 17.41 9.42
C GLY A 548 9.26 18.48 8.35
N GLN A 549 10.31 18.82 7.60
CA GLN A 549 10.22 19.76 6.50
C GLN A 549 9.47 19.14 5.32
N ASN A 550 8.15 19.34 5.23
CA ASN A 550 7.40 19.75 4.03
C ASN A 550 5.86 19.69 4.22
N GLU A 551 5.18 20.68 3.63
CA GLU A 551 3.76 20.73 3.27
C GLU A 551 2.69 20.44 4.37
N VAL A 552 2.28 21.53 5.04
CA VAL A 552 0.99 21.72 5.73
C VAL A 552 0.71 20.84 6.98
N ALA A 553 1.69 20.72 7.87
CA ALA A 553 1.48 20.22 9.24
C ALA A 553 1.47 21.37 10.28
N ALA A 554 0.47 22.25 10.24
CA ALA A 554 0.29 23.28 11.26
C ALA A 554 -0.28 22.66 12.56
N ILE A 555 0.50 22.63 13.63
CA ILE A 555 0.04 22.26 14.97
C ILE A 555 -0.86 23.41 15.47
N ASN A 556 -2.16 23.32 15.22
CA ASN A 556 -3.06 24.46 15.43
C ASN A 556 -3.47 24.68 16.90
N THR A 557 -3.37 23.67 17.77
CA THR A 557 -3.88 23.79 19.16
C THR A 557 -3.27 22.77 20.13
N ILE A 558 -2.77 23.26 21.27
CA ILE A 558 -2.56 22.47 22.48
C ILE A 558 -3.64 22.87 23.49
N TRP A 559 -4.50 21.93 23.89
CA TRP A 559 -5.60 22.16 24.83
C TRP A 559 -5.17 21.92 26.29
N ARG A 560 -5.39 22.92 27.15
CA ARG A 560 -5.26 22.82 28.62
C ARG A 560 -6.63 22.61 29.30
N ASP A 561 -6.63 22.13 30.54
CA ASP A 561 -7.82 22.08 31.41
C ASP A 561 -7.77 23.21 32.47
N LYS A 562 -8.94 23.61 33.01
CA LYS A 562 -9.19 24.96 33.60
C LYS A 562 -8.60 25.21 35.01
N GLU A 563 -7.77 24.31 35.55
CA GLU A 563 -7.40 24.27 36.99
C GLU A 563 -5.87 24.28 37.29
N TYR A 564 -5.04 25.08 36.61
CA TYR A 564 -3.60 25.19 36.96
C TYR A 564 -3.03 26.62 36.91
N THR A 565 -1.94 26.83 37.66
CA THR A 565 -1.21 28.10 37.82
C THR A 565 0.19 28.02 37.19
N ASP A 566 0.78 29.18 36.87
CA ASP A 566 2.00 29.33 36.07
C ASP A 566 3.24 28.58 36.59
N ALA A 567 3.27 28.25 37.89
CA ALA A 567 4.42 27.60 38.52
C ALA A 567 4.84 26.26 37.87
N ASN A 568 3.89 25.55 37.26
CA ASN A 568 4.14 24.21 36.69
C ASN A 568 4.73 24.25 35.26
N LEU A 569 4.79 25.42 34.61
CA LEU A 569 5.38 25.58 33.27
C LEU A 569 6.91 25.56 33.27
N ALA A 570 7.57 25.81 34.41
CA ALA A 570 9.02 25.95 34.51
C ALA A 570 9.82 24.67 34.17
N ASN A 571 9.17 23.49 34.17
CA ASN A 571 9.81 22.20 33.91
C ASN A 571 9.55 21.65 32.49
N PHE A 572 8.85 22.39 31.62
CA PHE A 572 8.64 21.99 30.23
C PHE A 572 9.91 22.19 29.39
N THR A 573 10.67 21.12 29.16
CA THR A 573 11.71 21.13 28.11
C THR A 573 11.02 20.97 26.76
N ARG A 574 11.19 21.97 25.87
CA ARG A 574 10.64 21.98 24.51
C ARG A 574 11.78 22.08 23.50
N GLU A 575 11.85 21.15 22.57
CA GLU A 575 12.75 21.21 21.42
C GLU A 575 11.93 21.33 20.13
N PHE A 576 12.06 22.45 19.44
CA PHE A 576 11.49 22.70 18.11
C PHE A 576 12.62 22.95 17.12
N THR A 577 12.54 22.32 15.96
CA THR A 577 13.58 22.31 14.91
C THR A 577 13.27 23.23 13.72
N ASN A 578 12.06 23.77 13.64
CA ASN A 578 11.56 24.64 12.57
C ASN A 578 10.64 25.73 13.16
N ASP A 579 10.28 26.75 12.37
CA ASP A 579 9.33 27.81 12.75
C ASP A 579 7.91 27.25 12.95
N VAL A 580 7.56 26.89 14.20
CA VAL A 580 6.22 26.41 14.58
C VAL A 580 5.40 27.57 15.12
N ASN A 581 4.28 27.90 14.47
CA ASN A 581 3.24 28.76 15.05
C ASN A 581 2.55 28.01 16.20
N ILE A 582 3.07 28.15 17.42
CA ILE A 582 2.44 27.57 18.62
C ILE A 582 1.42 28.57 19.16
N ILE A 583 0.14 28.36 18.84
CA ILE A 583 -0.94 29.08 19.52
C ILE A 583 -1.22 28.36 20.85
N LEU A 584 -0.78 28.98 21.95
CA LEU A 584 -1.11 28.56 23.31
C LEU A 584 -2.41 29.23 23.72
N TYR A 585 -3.49 28.44 23.84
CA TYR A 585 -4.76 28.94 24.37
C TYR A 585 -4.81 28.74 25.88
N GLU A 586 -5.26 29.77 26.60
CA GLU A 586 -5.32 29.78 28.06
C GLU A 586 -6.75 30.01 28.56
N GLY A 587 -7.66 29.07 28.28
CA GLY A 587 -8.90 29.01 29.03
C GLY A 587 -10.10 28.38 28.31
N GLY A 588 -10.72 27.41 29.00
CA GLY A 588 -12.17 27.36 29.15
C GLY A 588 -13.00 26.83 27.98
N ASP A 589 -12.98 27.52 26.85
CA ASP A 589 -13.97 27.38 25.77
C ASP A 589 -13.28 27.42 24.39
N GLU A 590 -13.93 26.86 23.36
CA GLU A 590 -13.38 26.82 22.00
C GLU A 590 -13.01 28.23 21.51
N ALA A 591 -11.75 28.44 21.10
CA ALA A 591 -11.27 29.68 20.51
C ALA A 591 -12.18 30.09 19.35
N GLN A 592 -12.83 31.25 19.47
CA GLN A 592 -14.00 31.54 18.64
C GLN A 592 -13.57 32.09 17.28
N VAL A 593 -14.02 31.43 16.22
CA VAL A 593 -13.55 31.69 14.86
C VAL A 593 -14.35 32.81 14.20
N ALA A 594 -13.65 33.85 13.75
CA ALA A 594 -14.20 34.95 12.98
C ALA A 594 -13.78 34.86 11.51
N ALA A 595 -14.73 34.55 10.62
CA ALA A 595 -14.54 34.62 9.17
C ALA A 595 -15.15 35.88 8.53
N THR A 596 -15.89 36.68 9.30
CA THR A 596 -16.61 37.87 8.81
C THR A 596 -16.59 38.99 9.85
N ALA A 597 -16.79 40.23 9.37
CA ALA A 597 -16.87 41.41 10.26
C ALA A 597 -17.96 41.28 11.33
N ASN A 598 -19.15 40.77 10.98
CA ASN A 598 -20.24 40.63 11.95
C ASN A 598 -19.90 39.60 13.04
N GLN A 599 -19.26 38.48 12.68
CA GLN A 599 -18.77 37.52 13.67
C GLN A 599 -17.73 38.17 14.59
N LEU A 600 -16.70 38.80 14.03
CA LEU A 600 -15.64 39.44 14.82
C LEU A 600 -16.21 40.45 15.82
N GLN A 601 -17.11 41.35 15.38
CA GLN A 601 -17.74 42.30 16.31
C GLN A 601 -18.62 41.60 17.35
N THR A 602 -19.38 40.55 16.99
CA THR A 602 -20.25 39.83 17.93
C THR A 602 -19.44 39.17 19.06
N LEU A 603 -18.28 38.60 18.72
CA LEU A 603 -17.34 38.04 19.71
C LEU A 603 -16.80 39.14 20.63
N LEU A 604 -16.42 40.28 20.04
CA LEU A 604 -15.95 41.47 20.75
C LEU A 604 -17.09 42.24 21.48
N ASP A 605 -18.36 41.81 21.38
CA ASP A 605 -19.54 42.42 22.02
C ASP A 605 -20.13 41.61 23.20
N ASN A 606 -19.62 40.40 23.48
CA ASN A 606 -20.06 39.50 24.58
C ASN A 606 -19.88 40.11 26.02
N GLU A 607 -20.14 39.36 27.10
CA GLU A 607 -19.86 39.85 28.48
C GLU A 607 -18.58 39.27 29.12
N ASP A 608 -18.10 38.12 28.67
CA ASP A 608 -16.89 37.44 29.18
C ASP A 608 -15.62 37.69 28.34
N GLU A 609 -14.44 37.44 28.91
CA GLU A 609 -13.13 37.40 28.21
C GLU A 609 -13.19 36.47 26.98
N VAL A 610 -12.49 36.84 25.89
CA VAL A 610 -12.61 36.13 24.60
C VAL A 610 -11.29 35.93 23.87
N ASP A 611 -11.01 34.68 23.50
CA ASP A 611 -9.99 34.27 22.54
C ASP A 611 -10.62 34.17 21.14
N VAL A 612 -10.09 34.94 20.17
CA VAL A 612 -10.61 35.02 18.80
C VAL A 612 -9.52 34.73 17.77
N VAL A 613 -9.84 33.87 16.79
CA VAL A 613 -8.98 33.62 15.61
C VAL A 613 -9.69 34.12 14.35
N VAL A 614 -9.03 35.01 13.60
CA VAL A 614 -9.51 35.47 12.29
C VAL A 614 -8.97 34.54 11.21
N THR A 615 -9.85 33.78 10.56
CA THR A 615 -9.44 32.75 9.57
C THR A 615 -9.53 33.21 8.12
N GLU A 616 -10.25 34.30 7.85
CA GLU A 616 -10.50 34.86 6.53
C GLU A 616 -10.19 36.36 6.47
N LYS A 617 -10.04 36.91 5.24
CA LYS A 617 -9.95 38.35 5.06
C LYS A 617 -11.23 39.04 5.52
N ILE A 618 -11.10 40.08 6.36
CA ILE A 618 -12.23 40.88 6.84
C ILE A 618 -12.18 42.30 6.26
N ASP A 619 -13.17 42.63 5.43
CA ASP A 619 -13.46 43.99 4.97
C ASP A 619 -14.53 44.64 5.85
N TYR A 620 -14.15 45.61 6.71
CA TYR A 620 -15.08 46.38 7.55
C TYR A 620 -14.94 47.88 7.30
N VAL A 621 -15.20 48.24 6.05
CA VAL A 621 -14.86 49.55 5.48
C VAL A 621 -15.73 50.66 6.06
N GLY A 622 -15.12 51.51 6.88
CA GLY A 622 -15.69 52.77 7.36
C GLY A 622 -15.99 52.82 8.85
N LYS A 623 -15.85 51.71 9.57
CA LYS A 623 -16.08 51.56 11.01
C LYS A 623 -14.86 50.92 11.69
N ALA A 624 -14.71 51.11 12.99
CA ALA A 624 -13.75 50.37 13.80
C ALA A 624 -14.40 49.11 14.39
N PHE A 625 -13.59 48.14 14.80
CA PHE A 625 -14.01 47.15 15.77
C PHE A 625 -13.86 47.72 17.18
N GLU A 626 -14.96 47.87 17.89
CA GLU A 626 -14.97 48.34 19.28
C GLU A 626 -14.65 47.16 20.21
N ILE A 627 -13.74 47.36 21.16
CA ILE A 627 -13.29 46.36 22.14
C ILE A 627 -13.37 46.99 23.53
N ASN A 628 -14.19 46.42 24.42
CA ASN A 628 -14.53 47.03 25.71
C ASN A 628 -14.25 46.09 26.90
N ARG A 629 -13.38 45.09 26.72
CA ARG A 629 -13.02 44.06 27.70
C ARG A 629 -11.68 43.41 27.36
N ASP A 630 -11.27 42.47 28.21
CA ASP A 630 -10.11 41.62 28.05
C ASP A 630 -10.29 40.66 26.86
N ALA A 631 -9.33 40.63 25.93
CA ALA A 631 -9.46 39.87 24.68
C ALA A 631 -8.11 39.50 24.07
N THR A 632 -7.99 38.28 23.57
CA THR A 632 -6.86 37.85 22.74
C THR A 632 -7.33 37.65 21.30
N ILE A 633 -6.66 38.31 20.35
CA ILE A 633 -7.02 38.25 18.93
C ILE A 633 -5.80 37.85 18.11
N ASP A 634 -5.83 36.65 17.53
CA ASP A 634 -4.89 36.24 16.48
C ASP A 634 -5.52 36.46 15.11
N PHE A 635 -4.82 37.21 14.27
CA PHE A 635 -5.25 37.49 12.91
C PHE A 635 -4.80 36.44 11.88
N ASP A 636 -4.00 35.43 12.24
CA ASP A 636 -3.43 34.41 11.32
C ASP A 636 -2.88 35.02 10.00
N ASN A 637 -2.27 36.20 10.11
CA ASN A 637 -1.80 37.04 8.98
C ASN A 637 -2.88 37.43 7.93
N LYS A 638 -4.17 37.15 8.19
CA LYS A 638 -5.30 37.52 7.33
C LYS A 638 -5.50 39.02 7.32
N GLU A 639 -5.86 39.52 6.15
CA GLU A 639 -6.01 40.96 5.94
C GLU A 639 -7.22 41.53 6.69
N LEU A 640 -6.99 42.53 7.55
CA LEU A 640 -8.03 43.36 8.15
C LEU A 640 -8.08 44.71 7.44
N ASN A 641 -9.11 44.92 6.63
CA ASN A 641 -9.40 46.18 5.95
C ASN A 641 -10.50 46.95 6.70
N ALA A 642 -10.19 47.35 7.94
CA ALA A 642 -11.10 48.06 8.85
C ALA A 642 -10.73 49.55 9.03
N GLY A 643 -11.59 50.30 9.73
CA GLY A 643 -11.45 51.72 9.99
C GLY A 643 -11.91 52.62 8.86
N SER A 644 -11.54 53.91 8.89
CA SER A 644 -11.98 54.89 7.89
C SER A 644 -10.84 55.73 7.30
N THR A 645 -10.72 55.72 5.97
CA THR A 645 -9.83 56.61 5.21
C THR A 645 -10.25 58.08 5.20
N ALA A 646 -11.49 58.38 5.61
CA ALA A 646 -12.11 59.70 5.46
C ALA A 646 -12.44 60.43 6.78
N SER A 647 -12.57 59.73 7.92
CA SER A 647 -13.32 60.22 9.11
C SER A 647 -12.49 60.80 10.28
N SER A 648 -11.16 60.63 10.26
CA SER A 648 -10.21 60.80 11.40
C SER A 648 -10.51 60.08 12.73
N LYS A 649 -11.77 59.73 13.04
CA LYS A 649 -12.21 58.93 14.20
C LYS A 649 -11.88 57.45 13.98
N ASN A 650 -12.68 56.76 13.18
CA ASN A 650 -12.72 55.29 13.11
C ASN A 650 -11.35 54.64 12.76
N TYR A 651 -10.69 54.00 13.72
CA TYR A 651 -9.46 53.18 13.60
C TYR A 651 -9.79 51.75 13.15
N ALA A 652 -8.80 50.85 13.01
CA ALA A 652 -9.10 49.45 12.70
C ALA A 652 -9.67 48.75 13.95
N LEU A 653 -9.00 48.92 15.09
CA LEU A 653 -9.46 48.52 16.42
C LEU A 653 -9.54 49.76 17.32
N GLU A 654 -10.62 49.84 18.12
CA GLU A 654 -10.91 50.87 19.12
C GLU A 654 -11.09 50.21 20.49
N ILE A 655 -9.99 50.12 21.27
CA ILE A 655 -9.98 49.52 22.60
C ILE A 655 -10.34 50.61 23.62
N SER A 656 -11.52 50.52 24.24
CA SER A 656 -11.99 51.50 25.22
C SER A 656 -12.10 50.95 26.64
N ASN A 657 -11.68 49.71 26.89
CA ASN A 657 -11.46 49.08 28.20
C ASN A 657 -10.74 47.71 28.02
N GLY A 658 -10.08 47.21 29.08
CA GLY A 658 -9.53 45.84 29.17
C GLY A 658 -8.06 45.65 28.81
N ASP A 659 -7.56 44.44 29.12
CA ASP A 659 -6.26 43.86 28.74
C ASP A 659 -6.38 43.15 27.37
N VAL A 660 -5.80 43.71 26.31
CA VAL A 660 -5.98 43.23 24.92
C VAL A 660 -4.67 42.79 24.28
N ASN A 661 -4.60 41.53 23.87
CA ASN A 661 -3.47 40.93 23.16
C ASN A 661 -3.76 40.81 21.66
N ILE A 662 -2.85 41.28 20.81
CA ILE A 662 -3.01 41.28 19.34
C ILE A 662 -1.83 40.56 18.69
N TYR A 663 -2.10 39.46 17.98
CA TYR A 663 -1.13 38.63 17.27
C TYR A 663 -1.35 38.65 15.76
N ASN A 664 -0.26 38.55 15.00
CA ASN A 664 -0.20 38.36 13.54
C ASN A 664 -1.08 39.31 12.70
N ALA A 665 -1.31 40.53 13.20
CA ALA A 665 -2.19 41.52 12.58
C ALA A 665 -1.75 41.86 11.16
N ASN A 666 -2.65 41.96 10.18
CA ASN A 666 -2.32 42.42 8.81
C ASN A 666 -3.28 43.54 8.38
N PHE A 667 -3.09 44.74 8.94
CA PHE A 667 -4.03 45.84 8.81
C PHE A 667 -3.67 46.72 7.62
N THR A 668 -4.57 46.87 6.64
CA THR A 668 -4.24 47.51 5.35
C THR A 668 -4.74 48.95 5.19
N ARG A 669 -5.37 49.51 6.23
CA ARG A 669 -6.09 50.79 6.11
C ARG A 669 -5.95 51.74 7.29
N ALA A 670 -6.18 51.28 8.51
CA ALA A 670 -6.07 52.07 9.74
C ALA A 670 -5.24 51.33 10.81
N GLY A 671 -4.83 52.06 11.85
CA GLY A 671 -4.06 51.53 12.98
C GLY A 671 -4.95 51.17 14.18
N ILE A 672 -4.39 51.26 15.38
CA ILE A 672 -5.05 50.95 16.67
C ILE A 672 -5.13 52.20 17.55
N VAL A 673 -6.21 52.34 18.32
CA VAL A 673 -6.33 53.29 19.43
C VAL A 673 -6.75 52.58 20.71
N ALA A 674 -6.13 52.97 21.82
CA ALA A 674 -6.45 52.55 23.18
C ALA A 674 -6.90 53.77 24.02
N ASP A 675 -7.98 53.64 24.78
CA ASP A 675 -8.58 54.68 25.63
C ASP A 675 -9.10 54.10 26.97
N ASN A 676 -9.47 54.98 27.90
CA ASN A 676 -9.99 54.70 29.25
C ASN A 676 -9.18 53.69 30.08
N SER A 677 -7.86 53.85 30.15
CA SER A 677 -6.98 53.01 31.00
C SER A 677 -6.88 51.54 30.58
N SER A 678 -7.26 51.21 29.35
CA SER A 678 -6.96 49.93 28.69
C SER A 678 -5.46 49.66 28.55
N ASN A 679 -5.07 48.38 28.50
CA ASN A 679 -3.70 47.95 28.29
C ASN A 679 -3.63 47.03 27.07
N VAL A 680 -2.87 47.42 26.05
CA VAL A 680 -2.82 46.72 24.76
C VAL A 680 -1.41 46.22 24.50
N ILE A 681 -1.26 44.93 24.22
CA ILE A 681 0.01 44.33 23.79
C ILE A 681 -0.12 43.90 22.33
N PHE A 682 0.59 44.61 21.45
CA PHE A 682 0.75 44.24 20.05
C PHE A 682 2.00 43.37 19.92
N TRP A 683 1.79 42.08 19.67
CA TRP A 683 2.86 41.08 19.64
C TRP A 683 3.58 41.04 18.30
N SER A 684 2.84 40.92 17.20
CA SER A 684 3.38 40.76 15.85
C SER A 684 2.39 41.24 14.79
N GLY A 685 2.91 41.55 13.60
CA GLY A 685 2.08 41.82 12.43
C GLY A 685 2.64 42.89 11.49
N LYS A 686 1.82 43.27 10.51
CA LYS A 686 2.06 44.30 9.50
C LYS A 686 0.92 45.31 9.50
N ILE A 687 1.22 46.60 9.65
CA ILE A 687 0.24 47.67 9.46
C ILE A 687 0.70 48.57 8.29
N ASN A 688 -0.09 48.58 7.22
CA ASN A 688 0.10 49.45 6.07
C ASN A 688 -0.90 50.61 6.18
N HIS A 689 -0.49 51.70 6.82
CA HIS A 689 -1.38 52.82 7.14
C HIS A 689 -1.61 53.71 5.91
N LYS A 690 -2.85 53.74 5.39
CA LYS A 690 -3.20 54.36 4.10
C LYS A 690 -4.42 55.32 4.14
N PRO A 691 -4.52 56.31 5.04
CA PRO A 691 -5.65 57.22 5.11
C PRO A 691 -5.69 58.20 3.92
N GLU A 692 -6.86 58.36 3.29
CA GLU A 692 -6.99 59.14 2.05
C GLU A 692 -7.06 60.65 2.27
N ARG A 693 -7.63 61.12 3.40
CA ARG A 693 -7.97 62.54 3.59
C ARG A 693 -7.47 63.21 4.87
N THR A 694 -7.12 62.46 5.92
CA THR A 694 -6.83 63.02 7.25
C THR A 694 -5.49 62.50 7.77
N SER A 695 -4.64 63.39 8.31
CA SER A 695 -3.47 62.99 9.12
C SER A 695 -3.92 62.07 10.24
N ARG A 696 -3.26 60.93 10.38
CA ARG A 696 -3.53 59.93 11.42
C ARG A 696 -2.22 59.34 11.97
N TYR A 697 -2.39 58.45 12.94
CA TYR A 697 -1.34 57.76 13.68
C TYR A 697 -1.53 56.25 13.49
N ILE A 698 -0.47 55.45 13.65
CA ILE A 698 -0.58 53.98 13.62
C ILE A 698 -1.00 53.45 14.99
N PHE A 699 -0.43 54.00 16.06
CA PHE A 699 -0.77 53.67 17.44
C PHE A 699 -1.13 54.93 18.21
N VAL A 700 -2.26 54.88 18.92
CA VAL A 700 -2.74 55.97 19.78
C VAL A 700 -3.08 55.43 21.17
N ALA A 701 -2.72 56.18 22.20
CA ALA A 701 -3.09 55.91 23.58
C ALA A 701 -3.64 57.18 24.25
N TYR A 702 -4.78 57.07 24.93
CA TYR A 702 -5.47 58.14 25.67
C TYR A 702 -5.70 57.75 27.13
N ASN A 703 -5.99 58.73 27.99
CA ASN A 703 -6.63 58.55 29.31
C ASN A 703 -6.06 57.39 30.16
N LYS A 704 -4.74 57.42 30.37
CA LYS A 704 -3.90 56.48 31.13
C LYS A 704 -3.76 55.07 30.52
N SER A 705 -4.24 54.84 29.31
CA SER A 705 -3.99 53.58 28.60
C SER A 705 -2.50 53.34 28.35
N THR A 706 -2.13 52.08 28.20
CA THR A 706 -0.79 51.66 27.80
C THR A 706 -0.87 50.86 26.50
N VAL A 707 0.01 51.15 25.53
CA VAL A 707 0.19 50.35 24.32
C VAL A 707 1.64 49.87 24.26
N THR A 708 1.86 48.56 24.37
CA THR A 708 3.18 47.93 24.26
C THR A 708 3.31 47.22 22.91
N ILE A 709 4.35 47.55 22.15
CA ILE A 709 4.62 46.99 20.83
C ILE A 709 5.87 46.11 20.94
N LYS A 710 5.70 44.79 20.78
CA LYS A 710 6.79 43.81 20.88
C LYS A 710 7.54 43.67 19.55
N ASP A 711 6.84 43.45 18.45
CA ASP A 711 7.41 43.39 17.10
C ASP A 711 6.41 43.73 16.00
N GLY A 712 6.87 43.86 14.75
CA GLY A 712 6.04 44.02 13.56
C GLY A 712 6.62 44.95 12.49
N THR A 713 5.90 45.13 11.38
CA THR A 713 6.27 46.04 10.28
C THR A 713 5.20 47.10 10.06
N PHE A 714 5.54 48.36 10.29
CA PHE A 714 4.62 49.48 10.30
C PHE A 714 5.04 50.48 9.23
N THR A 715 4.16 50.73 8.25
CA THR A 715 4.47 51.64 7.14
C THR A 715 3.46 52.78 7.05
N ASN A 716 3.96 54.01 6.95
CA ASN A 716 3.17 55.19 6.63
C ASN A 716 3.23 55.48 5.13
N ASP A 717 2.07 55.66 4.48
CA ASP A 717 1.97 55.91 3.04
C ASP A 717 2.28 57.36 2.64
N ARG A 718 2.28 58.30 3.60
CA ARG A 718 2.37 59.76 3.36
C ARG A 718 3.13 60.48 4.46
N ALA A 719 3.89 61.50 4.09
CA ALA A 719 4.60 62.43 4.98
C ALA A 719 3.72 63.27 5.95
N LYS A 720 2.43 62.95 6.10
CA LYS A 720 1.48 63.59 7.04
C LYS A 720 0.95 62.64 8.12
N ASN A 721 1.34 61.37 8.11
CA ASN A 721 0.88 60.34 9.04
C ASN A 721 2.00 59.96 10.02
N SER A 722 1.73 60.09 11.31
CA SER A 722 2.70 59.81 12.38
C SER A 722 2.69 58.33 12.76
N PHE A 723 3.66 57.87 13.57
CA PHE A 723 3.59 56.52 14.15
C PHE A 723 2.79 56.51 15.45
N PHE A 724 3.05 57.47 16.34
CA PHE A 724 2.60 57.42 17.74
C PHE A 724 1.90 58.71 18.19
N TRP A 725 0.81 58.58 18.96
CA TRP A 725 0.26 59.66 19.78
C TRP A 725 -0.09 59.15 21.18
N ALA A 726 0.55 59.71 22.20
CA ALA A 726 0.25 59.43 23.60
C ALA A 726 -0.29 60.70 24.29
N ASP A 727 -1.53 60.67 24.75
CA ASP A 727 -2.19 61.80 25.40
C ASP A 727 -2.66 61.41 26.81
N ASN A 728 -1.97 61.93 27.84
CA ASN A 728 -2.14 61.47 29.23
C ASN A 728 -2.03 59.92 29.37
N ALA A 729 -1.16 59.29 28.57
CA ALA A 729 -1.07 57.84 28.37
C ALA A 729 0.37 57.41 28.01
N THR A 730 0.64 56.11 27.89
CA THR A 730 2.01 55.59 27.62
C THR A 730 2.03 54.68 26.38
N ILE A 731 3.00 54.89 25.48
CA ILE A 731 3.33 53.94 24.42
C ILE A 731 4.76 53.41 24.65
N ILE A 732 4.92 52.09 24.66
CA ILE A 732 6.20 51.39 24.86
C ILE A 732 6.53 50.63 23.57
N VAL A 733 7.73 50.83 23.03
CA VAL A 733 8.22 50.14 21.82
C VAL A 733 9.41 49.27 22.20
N GLU A 734 9.24 47.95 22.17
CA GLU A 734 10.30 46.98 22.44
C GLU A 734 10.96 46.44 21.16
N GLY A 735 10.25 46.48 20.03
CA GLY A 735 10.77 46.01 18.73
C GLY A 735 9.93 46.49 17.54
N GLY A 736 10.17 45.91 16.37
CA GLY A 736 9.51 46.24 15.10
C GLY A 736 10.28 47.17 14.15
N ASN A 737 9.69 47.40 12.98
CA ASN A 737 10.25 48.18 11.86
C ASN A 737 9.26 49.26 11.41
N PHE A 738 9.61 50.52 11.66
CA PHE A 738 8.79 51.72 11.47
C PHE A 738 9.27 52.51 10.24
N GLY A 739 8.73 52.16 9.07
CA GLY A 739 9.16 52.64 7.74
C GLY A 739 8.09 53.38 6.93
N GLY A 740 8.31 53.50 5.62
CA GLY A 740 7.45 54.25 4.69
C GLY A 740 7.89 55.71 4.51
N GLU A 741 6.96 56.58 4.13
CA GLU A 741 7.26 58.01 3.96
C GLU A 741 7.60 58.70 5.30
N ALA A 742 8.55 59.64 5.26
CA ALA A 742 8.98 60.37 6.43
C ALA A 742 7.96 61.44 6.84
N SER A 743 7.11 61.15 7.84
CA SER A 743 6.17 62.14 8.39
C SER A 743 6.83 63.42 8.91
N ASN A 744 6.13 64.54 8.76
CA ASN A 744 6.50 65.81 9.39
C ASN A 744 6.43 65.74 10.93
N ASN A 745 5.51 64.95 11.49
CA ASN A 745 5.43 64.65 12.93
C ASN A 745 5.53 63.13 13.11
N LYS A 746 6.50 62.63 13.89
CA LYS A 746 6.72 61.17 14.07
C LYS A 746 6.07 60.61 15.32
N VAL A 747 6.23 61.35 16.41
CA VAL A 747 5.63 61.15 17.73
C VAL A 747 4.89 62.42 18.10
N VAL A 748 3.71 62.29 18.72
CA VAL A 748 3.00 63.38 19.38
C VAL A 748 2.76 62.99 20.83
N THR A 749 3.06 63.89 21.76
CA THR A 749 2.74 63.74 23.18
C THR A 749 1.98 64.96 23.68
N SER A 750 0.96 64.73 24.50
CA SER A 750 0.14 65.79 25.10
C SER A 750 -0.35 65.38 26.50
N ASN A 751 -0.75 66.38 27.30
CA ASN A 751 -1.29 66.21 28.66
C ASN A 751 -0.49 65.24 29.57
N GLY A 752 0.85 65.23 29.44
CA GLY A 752 1.74 64.37 30.24
C GLY A 752 1.98 62.96 29.66
N GLY A 753 1.45 62.65 28.48
CA GLY A 753 1.68 61.38 27.80
C GLY A 753 3.13 61.15 27.37
N GLN A 754 3.52 59.87 27.28
CA GLN A 754 4.90 59.43 27.10
C GLN A 754 5.04 58.40 25.97
N VAL A 755 6.17 58.43 25.28
CA VAL A 755 6.60 57.36 24.37
C VAL A 755 7.99 56.91 24.82
N ILE A 756 8.16 55.60 25.00
CA ILE A 756 9.34 54.96 25.57
C ILE A 756 9.84 53.90 24.60
N ILE A 757 11.01 54.12 23.98
CA ILE A 757 11.59 53.24 22.96
C ILE A 757 12.77 52.46 23.55
N LYS A 758 12.66 51.13 23.51
CA LYS A 758 13.63 50.13 23.96
C LYS A 758 14.18 49.28 22.80
N GLY A 759 13.59 49.35 21.61
CA GLY A 759 14.10 48.60 20.46
C GLY A 759 13.40 48.94 19.15
N GLY A 760 13.78 48.21 18.10
CA GLY A 760 13.23 48.35 16.75
C GLY A 760 14.07 49.21 15.81
N THR A 761 13.55 49.42 14.59
CA THR A 761 14.18 50.16 13.50
C THR A 761 13.24 51.25 12.99
N PHE A 762 13.77 52.43 12.66
CA PHE A 762 12.98 53.64 12.40
C PHE A 762 13.50 54.43 11.19
N ASN A 763 12.60 54.99 10.38
CA ASN A 763 12.92 55.95 9.30
C ASN A 763 13.16 57.40 9.81
N PHE A 764 13.35 57.57 11.11
CA PHE A 764 13.58 58.85 11.79
C PHE A 764 14.45 58.66 13.02
N ASP A 765 15.02 59.74 13.52
CA ASP A 765 15.84 59.76 14.73
C ASP A 765 14.97 59.56 15.98
N PRO A 766 15.09 58.42 16.72
CA PRO A 766 14.26 58.13 17.87
C PRO A 766 14.87 58.63 19.19
N THR A 767 16.04 59.31 19.16
CA THR A 767 16.87 59.60 20.34
C THR A 767 16.13 60.34 21.46
N ALA A 768 15.13 61.17 21.11
CA ALA A 768 14.33 61.94 22.07
C ALA A 768 13.36 61.10 22.93
N TRP A 769 13.17 59.81 22.61
CA TRP A 769 12.20 58.91 23.26
C TRP A 769 12.82 57.60 23.75
N LEU A 770 14.16 57.51 23.78
CA LEU A 770 14.84 56.30 24.27
C LEU A 770 14.62 56.11 25.78
N ALA A 771 14.42 54.86 26.18
CA ALA A 771 14.49 54.46 27.57
C ALA A 771 15.94 54.59 28.11
N GLU A 772 16.07 54.75 29.43
CA GLU A 772 17.37 54.65 30.10
C GLU A 772 18.00 53.26 29.84
N GLY A 773 19.29 53.24 29.49
CA GLY A 773 20.00 52.01 29.12
C GLY A 773 19.96 51.64 27.63
N TYR A 774 19.43 52.50 26.75
CA TYR A 774 19.30 52.23 25.31
C TYR A 774 19.97 53.31 24.44
N THR A 775 20.36 52.93 23.23
CA THR A 775 21.03 53.80 22.25
C THR A 775 20.44 53.66 20.85
N ALA A 776 20.53 54.71 20.03
CA ALA A 776 20.09 54.72 18.64
C ALA A 776 21.29 54.89 17.69
N THR A 777 21.52 53.90 16.83
CA THR A 777 22.60 53.92 15.83
C THR A 777 22.04 54.14 14.43
N LYS A 778 22.57 55.10 13.69
CA LYS A 778 22.14 55.40 12.32
C LYS A 778 22.97 54.62 11.29
N SER A 779 22.30 53.90 10.39
CA SER A 779 22.89 53.27 9.20
C SER A 779 22.09 53.64 7.96
N GLY A 780 22.70 54.42 7.06
CA GLY A 780 22.02 54.97 5.88
C GLY A 780 20.83 55.86 6.26
N SER A 781 19.63 55.47 5.80
CA SER A 781 18.35 56.13 6.11
C SER A 781 17.65 55.60 7.37
N THR A 782 18.18 54.55 7.99
CA THR A 782 17.53 53.81 9.09
C THR A 782 18.26 54.06 10.40
N TRP A 783 17.50 54.17 11.49
CA TRP A 783 18.00 54.16 12.86
C TRP A 783 17.61 52.85 13.53
N THR A 784 18.55 52.19 14.20
CA THR A 784 18.31 50.97 14.98
C THR A 784 18.48 51.27 16.45
N VAL A 785 17.54 50.85 17.29
CA VAL A 785 17.63 50.96 18.74
C VAL A 785 18.02 49.62 19.34
N SER A 786 18.99 49.65 20.27
CA SER A 786 19.43 48.50 21.06
C SER A 786 19.70 48.92 22.50
N ALA A 787 19.79 47.94 23.40
CA ALA A 787 20.42 48.17 24.71
C ALA A 787 21.89 48.61 24.53
N LEU A 788 22.41 49.34 25.52
CA LEU A 788 23.80 49.80 25.63
C LEU A 788 24.77 48.67 26.04
#